data_AF-A0A1M5J3Z9-F1
#
_entry.id   AF-A0A1M5J3Z9-F1
#
_cell.length_a   1.000
_cell.length_b   1.000
_cell.length_c   1.000
_cell.angle_alpha   90.00
_cell.angle_beta   90.00
_cell.angle_gamma   90.00
#
_symmetry.space_group_name_H-M   'P 1'
#
loop_
_entity.id
_entity.type
_entity.pdbx_description
1 polymer ?
#
loop_
_entity_poly.entity_id
_entity_poly.type
_entity_poly.pdbx_seq_one_letter_code
_entity_poly.pdbx_strand_id
1 'polypeptide(L)'
;MKNIDIRYPAGIGVSDIDVYKTNKKKAYITTPTYFLKIRTTAGYDGEFGFDWIDVDATSGMVQKIQGVGFNEIEYFYKKPSNPGNPMDLGDIVPVSADTTAVRESISSRYSVSELEKTKIDIPWVFMKPGQSIELNLEVNVTAAAGLTSEAIHITGDQFYEFTIREGTKTGNKTEKSLGLEKVIILNVKCLKEAPDKEYSILQESASGTPFKVGGFKMMENKVQKIKFRVIALVSSGTDAADKAKKILQKFTDEKISNYLNAQSMNQAGYEVEIENQTFLDNLATTSTDINDYFYAFDKTDWTNKKYFAASFSKLSPDVIPGTNECKPGSWDSTKSECALVTVIKDVIVHDQKDLGLPEKSNELDNLVYKEYQEKLKTLSKDYSGGIIILSEYESSNNYAGAYSRSIPLNHYKLFVYSTNIGSKATYSHEIGHMLGLPHLFYDTEEKGTYDKYKLLLLGNGKPEINPDNTTNNDFGLYNFAREIEKAKYEFRGWRGLTAIREDMIRKMDTHNEKRKVQISNFEKEILKFAPYPDSYVINFSDGTKKTKKKHTEDLKDSIKNSKNSLQENTDAVKELKSRKGNNYESLDMLANFTRTDLVVLLKQNITYALDVLEQITSNYIMFRKEKTDNMMDYSNVRKRFLHNQIRIMRKDLQNYIRDSGSPPAVSKLKK
;
A
#
# COMPACT_ATOMS: atom_id res chain seq x y z
N MET A 1 52.78 44.74 -5.69
CA MET A 1 53.55 45.50 -4.68
C MET A 1 53.60 44.70 -3.39
N LYS A 2 54.77 44.74 -2.74
CA LYS A 2 55.24 44.07 -1.50
C LYS A 2 55.80 42.65 -1.64
N ASN A 3 57.13 42.68 -1.77
CA ASN A 3 58.13 41.62 -1.59
C ASN A 3 58.00 40.93 -0.23
N ILE A 4 58.32 39.63 -0.20
CA ILE A 4 59.10 39.06 0.91
C ILE A 4 60.30 38.33 0.30
N ASP A 5 61.46 38.86 0.66
CA ASP A 5 62.83 38.47 0.37
C ASP A 5 63.22 37.36 1.38
N ILE A 6 63.63 36.18 0.91
CA ILE A 6 64.37 35.22 1.74
C ILE A 6 65.66 34.85 1.00
N ARG A 7 66.74 35.39 1.55
CA ARG A 7 68.13 35.25 1.11
C ARG A 7 68.66 33.86 1.47
N TYR A 8 69.36 33.24 0.53
CA TYR A 8 70.32 32.18 0.84
C TYR A 8 71.63 32.79 1.33
N PRO A 9 72.24 32.29 2.41
CA PRO A 9 73.67 32.36 2.61
C PRO A 9 74.32 31.08 2.06
N ALA A 10 75.29 31.30 1.18
CA ALA A 10 76.27 30.31 0.77
C ALA A 10 77.18 29.91 1.96
N GLY A 11 77.65 28.66 1.93
CA GLY A 11 78.92 28.28 2.54
C GLY A 11 78.84 27.26 3.67
N ILE A 12 78.73 25.97 3.34
CA ILE A 12 79.53 24.92 3.98
C ILE A 12 80.00 23.96 2.88
N GLY A 13 81.31 23.77 2.83
CA GLY A 13 82.05 23.03 1.82
C GLY A 13 81.87 21.51 1.89
N VAL A 14 82.29 20.91 0.79
CA VAL A 14 82.28 19.47 0.53
C VAL A 14 83.48 18.84 1.25
N SER A 15 83.24 18.09 2.31
CA SER A 15 84.05 16.93 2.72
C SER A 15 83.33 16.20 3.86
N ASP A 16 83.14 14.89 3.68
CA ASP A 16 82.81 13.91 4.72
C ASP A 16 81.39 13.93 5.30
N ILE A 17 80.39 13.55 4.50
CA ILE A 17 79.33 12.63 4.97
C ILE A 17 78.99 11.64 3.85
N ASP A 18 79.68 10.51 3.88
CA ASP A 18 79.29 9.29 3.21
C ASP A 18 78.15 8.65 4.02
N VAL A 19 76.89 8.88 3.63
CA VAL A 19 75.75 8.09 4.12
C VAL A 19 74.91 7.68 2.94
N TYR A 20 75.06 6.40 2.58
CA TYR A 20 74.15 5.61 1.78
C TYR A 20 72.68 5.85 2.22
N LYS A 21 71.99 6.80 1.58
CA LYS A 21 70.53 6.77 1.54
C LYS A 21 70.14 5.80 0.44
N THR A 22 69.99 4.55 0.84
CA THR A 22 69.20 3.57 0.11
C THR A 22 67.91 4.23 -0.35
N ASN A 23 67.74 4.35 -1.67
CA ASN A 23 66.43 4.51 -2.29
C ASN A 23 65.64 3.23 -1.98
N LYS A 24 65.11 3.11 -0.76
CA LYS A 24 63.95 2.27 -0.52
C LYS A 24 62.84 2.90 -1.33
N LYS A 25 62.64 2.42 -2.56
CA LYS A 25 61.32 2.43 -3.20
C LYS A 25 60.35 2.09 -2.07
N LYS A 26 59.45 3.01 -1.71
CA LYS A 26 58.24 2.62 -1.00
C LYS A 26 57.58 1.61 -1.95
N ALA A 27 57.80 0.34 -1.69
CA ALA A 27 56.95 -0.70 -2.23
C ALA A 27 55.59 -0.38 -1.64
N TYR A 28 54.74 0.28 -2.43
CA TYR A 28 53.32 0.22 -2.19
C TYR A 28 53.00 -1.25 -2.33
N ILE A 29 52.91 -1.95 -1.19
CA ILE A 29 52.20 -3.21 -1.15
C ILE A 29 50.78 -2.79 -1.52
N THR A 30 50.42 -2.98 -2.79
CA THR A 30 49.05 -2.90 -3.24
C THR A 30 48.37 -4.13 -2.65
N THR A 31 47.94 -4.00 -1.39
CA THR A 31 47.12 -5.02 -0.77
C THR A 31 45.88 -5.23 -1.64
N PRO A 32 45.56 -6.48 -2.04
CA PRO A 32 44.34 -6.74 -2.77
C PRO A 32 43.14 -6.37 -1.90
N THR A 33 42.38 -5.37 -2.35
CA THR A 33 41.15 -4.95 -1.68
C THR A 33 40.01 -5.84 -2.17
N TYR A 34 39.33 -6.53 -1.25
CA TYR A 34 38.11 -7.26 -1.56
C TYR A 34 36.90 -6.35 -1.41
N PHE A 35 35.87 -6.61 -2.20
CA PHE A 35 34.53 -6.08 -1.96
C PHE A 35 33.54 -7.23 -2.02
N LEU A 36 32.67 -7.24 -1.03
CA LEU A 36 31.69 -8.31 -0.82
C LEU A 36 30.31 -7.77 -1.15
N LYS A 37 29.71 -8.30 -2.21
CA LYS A 37 28.28 -8.10 -2.47
C LYS A 37 27.51 -9.18 -1.76
N ILE A 38 26.42 -8.80 -1.10
CA ILE A 38 25.60 -9.75 -0.34
C ILE A 38 24.35 -10.04 -1.15
N ARG A 39 24.08 -11.32 -1.40
CA ARG A 39 22.96 -11.79 -2.23
C ARG A 39 22.27 -12.97 -1.56
N THR A 40 21.06 -13.28 -2.01
CA THR A 40 20.34 -14.48 -1.60
C THR A 40 20.94 -15.72 -2.25
N THR A 41 20.67 -16.89 -1.68
CA THR A 41 20.96 -18.17 -2.34
C THR A 41 20.03 -18.40 -3.53
N ALA A 42 20.38 -19.34 -4.41
CA ALA A 42 19.56 -19.67 -5.58
C ALA A 42 18.17 -20.23 -5.22
N GLY A 43 18.02 -20.80 -4.01
CA GLY A 43 16.78 -21.38 -3.52
C GLY A 43 15.81 -20.38 -2.87
N TYR A 44 16.15 -19.09 -2.82
CA TYR A 44 15.31 -18.08 -2.18
C TYR A 44 13.91 -18.03 -2.81
N ASP A 45 12.92 -18.18 -1.94
CA ASP A 45 11.50 -18.27 -2.31
C ASP A 45 10.62 -17.27 -1.53
N GLY A 46 11.26 -16.39 -0.76
CA GLY A 46 10.57 -15.37 0.04
C GLY A 46 10.53 -15.71 1.53
N GLU A 47 11.43 -16.56 2.00
CA GLU A 47 11.49 -17.02 3.37
C GLU A 47 11.96 -15.94 4.38
N PHE A 48 12.54 -14.84 3.90
CA PHE A 48 12.87 -13.64 4.69
C PHE A 48 12.86 -12.40 3.80
N GLY A 49 12.84 -11.18 4.37
CA GLY A 49 12.85 -9.98 3.55
C GLY A 49 14.26 -9.64 3.07
N PHE A 50 14.45 -9.46 1.77
CA PHE A 50 15.74 -9.08 1.21
C PHE A 50 15.58 -8.09 0.05
N ASP A 51 16.24 -6.94 0.16
CA ASP A 51 16.18 -5.90 -0.85
C ASP A 51 17.53 -5.25 -1.10
N TRP A 52 17.86 -5.04 -2.36
CA TRP A 52 19.22 -4.72 -2.79
C TRP A 52 19.24 -4.04 -4.16
N ILE A 53 20.34 -3.34 -4.44
CA ILE A 53 20.62 -2.71 -5.74
C ILE A 53 21.98 -3.16 -6.26
N ASP A 54 22.16 -3.22 -7.58
CA ASP A 54 23.51 -3.20 -8.14
C ASP A 54 23.89 -1.77 -8.46
N VAL A 55 25.10 -1.39 -8.07
CA VAL A 55 25.72 -0.12 -8.46
C VAL A 55 26.96 -0.39 -9.31
N ASP A 56 27.21 0.52 -10.24
CA ASP A 56 28.48 0.60 -10.96
C ASP A 56 29.60 0.89 -9.95
N ALA A 57 30.62 0.05 -9.95
CA ALA A 57 31.68 0.10 -8.94
C ALA A 57 32.45 1.43 -8.93
N THR A 58 32.58 2.11 -10.07
CA THR A 58 33.37 3.36 -10.17
C THR A 58 32.50 4.60 -9.92
N SER A 59 31.36 4.69 -10.60
CA SER A 59 30.49 5.86 -10.52
C SER A 59 29.53 5.81 -9.33
N GLY A 60 29.13 4.62 -8.89
CA GLY A 60 28.07 4.40 -7.90
C GLY A 60 26.67 4.52 -8.49
N MET A 61 26.56 4.62 -9.82
CA MET A 61 25.26 4.71 -10.48
C MET A 61 24.52 3.38 -10.38
N VAL A 62 23.24 3.44 -10.03
CA VAL A 62 22.37 2.25 -9.96
C VAL A 62 22.22 1.63 -11.35
N GLN A 63 22.49 0.32 -11.43
CA GLN A 63 22.36 -0.50 -12.63
C GLN A 63 21.15 -1.43 -12.56
N LYS A 64 20.89 -2.02 -11.38
CA LYS A 64 19.76 -2.93 -11.15
C LYS A 64 19.12 -2.72 -9.78
N ILE A 65 17.87 -3.12 -9.65
CA ILE A 65 17.11 -3.17 -8.40
C ILE A 65 16.52 -4.58 -8.29
N GLN A 66 16.92 -5.34 -7.26
CA GLN A 66 16.54 -6.75 -7.09
C GLN A 66 16.75 -7.62 -8.36
N GLY A 67 17.80 -7.33 -9.13
CA GLY A 67 18.12 -8.03 -10.38
C GLY A 67 17.44 -7.46 -11.64
N VAL A 68 16.47 -6.57 -11.49
CA VAL A 68 15.77 -5.89 -12.59
C VAL A 68 16.60 -4.71 -13.09
N GLY A 69 16.81 -4.60 -14.40
CA GLY A 69 17.58 -3.51 -15.00
C GLY A 69 16.95 -2.12 -14.77
N PHE A 70 17.79 -1.11 -14.57
CA PHE A 70 17.34 0.29 -14.41
C PHE A 70 16.49 0.78 -15.59
N ASN A 71 16.73 0.25 -16.79
CA ASN A 71 15.98 0.55 -18.02
C ASN A 71 14.52 0.05 -18.01
N GLU A 72 14.15 -0.82 -17.05
CA GLU A 72 12.77 -1.28 -16.88
C GLU A 72 11.96 -0.36 -15.93
N ILE A 73 12.57 0.69 -15.37
CA ILE A 73 11.84 1.71 -14.60
C ILE A 73 11.20 2.68 -15.60
N GLU A 74 9.87 2.79 -15.60
CA GLU A 74 9.13 3.64 -16.53
C GLU A 74 8.80 5.01 -15.92
N TYR A 75 8.37 5.01 -14.65
CA TYR A 75 8.00 6.23 -13.93
C TYR A 75 8.66 6.28 -12.56
N PHE A 76 8.76 7.49 -12.02
CA PHE A 76 9.17 7.69 -10.64
C PHE A 76 8.47 8.92 -10.06
N TYR A 77 8.33 8.92 -8.74
CA TYR A 77 7.83 10.09 -8.04
C TYR A 77 8.95 11.10 -7.84
N LYS A 78 8.85 12.22 -8.54
CA LYS A 78 9.69 13.41 -8.37
C LYS A 78 9.11 14.25 -7.23
N LYS A 79 9.86 14.34 -6.14
CA LYS A 79 9.47 15.11 -4.95
C LYS A 79 9.23 16.59 -5.29
N PRO A 80 8.44 17.30 -4.46
CA PRO A 80 8.29 18.75 -4.54
C PRO A 80 9.63 19.46 -4.65
N SER A 81 9.72 20.45 -5.54
CA SER A 81 10.91 21.31 -5.65
C SER A 81 10.97 22.30 -4.48
N ASN A 82 9.82 22.67 -3.92
CA ASN A 82 9.71 23.45 -2.69
C ASN A 82 8.78 22.76 -1.70
N PRO A 83 9.30 21.91 -0.79
CA PRO A 83 8.50 21.23 0.23
C PRO A 83 7.72 22.17 1.17
N GLY A 84 8.09 23.45 1.26
CA GLY A 84 7.38 24.46 2.04
C GLY A 84 6.16 25.05 1.32
N ASN A 85 5.98 24.77 0.03
CA ASN A 85 4.83 25.23 -0.74
C ASN A 85 3.72 24.15 -0.72
N PRO A 86 2.57 24.38 -0.07
CA PRO A 86 1.47 23.42 -0.03
C PRO A 86 0.83 23.16 -1.41
N MET A 87 1.13 23.99 -2.42
CA MET A 87 0.69 23.79 -3.80
C MET A 87 1.67 22.94 -4.64
N ASP A 88 2.84 22.61 -4.09
CA ASP A 88 3.81 21.73 -4.74
C ASP A 88 3.76 20.35 -4.08
N LEU A 89 2.96 19.45 -4.65
CA LEU A 89 2.81 18.06 -4.21
C LEU A 89 3.77 17.10 -4.94
N GLY A 90 4.73 17.61 -5.71
CA GLY A 90 5.55 16.78 -6.60
C GLY A 90 4.77 16.20 -7.77
N ASP A 91 5.39 15.28 -8.51
CA ASP A 91 4.73 14.61 -9.64
C ASP A 91 5.26 13.21 -9.93
N ILE A 92 4.43 12.34 -10.50
CA ILE A 92 4.87 11.07 -11.10
C ILE A 92 5.22 11.35 -12.56
N VAL A 93 6.51 11.24 -12.88
CA VAL A 93 7.03 11.59 -14.21
C VAL A 93 7.76 10.42 -14.84
N PRO A 94 7.80 10.32 -16.18
CA PRO A 94 8.58 9.28 -16.84
C PRO A 94 10.08 9.46 -16.54
N VAL A 95 10.82 8.35 -16.44
CA VAL A 95 12.27 8.37 -16.17
C VAL A 95 13.06 9.18 -17.22
N SER A 96 12.57 9.20 -18.47
CA SER A 96 13.16 9.98 -19.56
C SER A 96 13.11 11.50 -19.34
N ALA A 97 12.22 11.98 -18.45
CA ALA A 97 12.13 13.42 -18.14
C ALA A 97 13.27 13.88 -17.22
N ASP A 98 13.79 13.01 -16.35
CA ASP A 98 14.83 13.37 -15.38
C ASP A 98 15.54 12.13 -14.81
N THR A 99 16.47 11.58 -15.60
CA THR A 99 17.20 10.36 -15.23
C THR A 99 18.14 10.58 -14.02
N THR A 100 18.58 11.81 -13.77
CA THR A 100 19.40 12.14 -12.61
C THR A 100 18.56 12.08 -11.34
N ALA A 101 17.39 12.71 -11.31
CA ALA A 101 16.52 12.73 -10.14
C ALA A 101 16.01 11.33 -9.75
N VAL A 102 15.75 10.43 -10.71
CA VAL A 102 15.37 9.04 -10.34
C VAL A 102 16.53 8.30 -9.68
N ARG A 103 17.76 8.49 -10.15
CA ARG A 103 18.95 7.87 -9.54
C ARG A 103 19.16 8.41 -8.12
N GLU A 104 19.03 9.71 -7.93
CA GLU A 104 19.08 10.32 -6.60
C GLU A 104 17.95 9.80 -5.69
N SER A 105 16.73 9.65 -6.22
CA SER A 105 15.58 9.10 -5.48
C SER A 105 15.87 7.67 -5.00
N ILE A 106 16.48 6.83 -5.83
CA ILE A 106 16.91 5.47 -5.45
C ILE A 106 18.04 5.55 -4.43
N SER A 107 19.13 6.25 -4.74
CA SER A 107 20.31 6.35 -3.87
C SER A 107 20.01 6.95 -2.50
N SER A 108 18.98 7.79 -2.37
CA SER A 108 18.55 8.32 -1.06
C SER A 108 17.90 7.28 -0.14
N ARG A 109 17.55 6.09 -0.66
CA ARG A 109 16.86 5.01 0.06
C ARG A 109 17.72 3.75 0.24
N TYR A 110 18.80 3.64 -0.53
CA TYR A 110 19.78 2.57 -0.38
C TYR A 110 21.10 3.13 0.11
N SER A 111 21.71 2.43 1.06
CA SER A 111 23.06 2.74 1.49
C SER A 111 24.05 2.22 0.45
N VAL A 112 24.99 3.06 0.04
CA VAL A 112 26.15 2.68 -0.76
C VAL A 112 27.39 2.96 0.07
N SER A 113 28.24 1.95 0.25
CA SER A 113 29.53 2.09 0.90
C SER A 113 30.60 2.40 -0.14
N GLU A 114 31.49 3.31 0.19
CA GLU A 114 32.64 3.66 -0.65
C GLU A 114 33.92 3.15 0.01
N LEU A 115 34.71 2.39 -0.75
CA LEU A 115 35.99 1.84 -0.34
C LEU A 115 37.02 2.21 -1.40
N GLU A 116 37.94 3.11 -1.05
CA GLU A 116 38.91 3.72 -1.97
C GLU A 116 38.23 4.40 -3.19
N LYS A 117 38.12 3.68 -4.32
CA LYS A 117 37.47 4.12 -5.56
C LYS A 117 36.33 3.19 -5.99
N THR A 118 35.99 2.23 -5.13
CA THR A 118 34.98 1.21 -5.39
C THR A 118 33.75 1.47 -4.53
N LYS A 119 32.59 1.50 -5.15
CA LYS A 119 31.28 1.66 -4.51
C LYS A 119 30.53 0.35 -4.52
N ILE A 120 29.96 -0.02 -3.38
CA ILE A 120 29.21 -1.26 -3.19
C ILE A 120 27.88 -0.98 -2.50
N ASP A 121 26.86 -1.74 -2.88
CA ASP A 121 25.56 -1.67 -2.24
C ASP A 121 25.59 -2.29 -0.84
N ILE A 122 24.76 -1.74 0.05
CA ILE A 122 24.48 -2.31 1.37
C ILE A 122 23.01 -2.71 1.37
N PRO A 123 22.69 -4.01 1.19
CA PRO A 123 21.32 -4.47 1.10
C PRO A 123 20.61 -4.41 2.45
N TRP A 124 19.28 -4.45 2.38
CA TRP A 124 18.38 -4.58 3.51
C TRP A 124 18.02 -6.04 3.73
N VAL A 125 17.94 -6.42 5.00
CA VAL A 125 17.55 -7.75 5.45
C VAL A 125 16.50 -7.61 6.55
N PHE A 126 15.40 -8.34 6.44
CA PHE A 126 14.40 -8.51 7.49
C PHE A 126 14.37 -9.98 7.90
N MET A 127 14.48 -10.28 9.20
CA MET A 127 14.39 -11.63 9.74
C MET A 127 13.54 -11.66 11.01
N LYS A 128 12.67 -12.66 11.17
CA LYS A 128 11.92 -12.84 12.42
C LYS A 128 12.85 -13.29 13.57
N PRO A 129 12.54 -12.95 14.84
CA PRO A 129 13.19 -13.55 16.00
C PRO A 129 13.17 -15.08 15.93
N GLY A 130 14.32 -15.72 16.20
CA GLY A 130 14.51 -17.17 16.11
C GLY A 130 14.82 -17.71 14.71
N GLN A 131 14.67 -16.90 13.66
CA GLN A 131 14.93 -17.32 12.29
C GLN A 131 16.43 -17.46 12.01
N SER A 132 16.80 -18.43 11.16
CA SER A 132 18.14 -18.57 10.58
C SER A 132 18.06 -18.59 9.06
N ILE A 133 19.01 -17.91 8.40
CA ILE A 133 19.09 -17.80 6.95
C ILE A 133 20.54 -17.99 6.48
N GLU A 134 20.69 -18.32 5.19
CA GLU A 134 21.98 -18.33 4.50
C GLU A 134 22.02 -17.20 3.47
N LEU A 135 23.14 -16.46 3.46
CA LEU A 135 23.42 -15.41 2.49
C LEU A 135 24.70 -15.72 1.73
N ASN A 136 24.72 -15.37 0.45
CA ASN A 136 25.91 -15.44 -0.40
C ASN A 136 26.69 -14.14 -0.27
N LEU A 137 27.97 -14.24 0.07
CA LEU A 137 28.96 -13.16 -0.03
C LEU A 137 29.72 -13.36 -1.34
N GLU A 138 29.36 -12.61 -2.37
CA GLU A 138 30.05 -12.61 -3.66
C GLU A 138 31.34 -11.79 -3.56
N VAL A 139 32.47 -12.46 -3.75
CA VAL A 139 33.81 -11.91 -3.57
C VAL A 139 34.31 -11.32 -4.89
N ASN A 140 34.67 -10.04 -4.87
CA ASN A 140 35.26 -9.31 -5.99
C ASN A 140 36.59 -8.66 -5.56
N VAL A 141 37.54 -8.51 -6.49
CA VAL A 141 38.92 -8.06 -6.20
C VAL A 141 39.38 -6.97 -7.19
N THR A 142 40.06 -5.91 -6.72
CA THR A 142 40.51 -4.78 -7.57
C THR A 142 41.91 -4.96 -8.15
N ALA A 143 42.74 -5.84 -7.58
CA ALA A 143 44.12 -6.02 -8.02
C ALA A 143 44.53 -7.50 -8.02
N ALA A 144 45.06 -7.97 -9.16
CA ALA A 144 45.40 -9.38 -9.42
C ALA A 144 46.76 -9.84 -8.84
N ALA A 145 47.48 -9.01 -8.08
CA ALA A 145 48.84 -9.32 -7.65
C ALA A 145 48.90 -9.65 -6.15
N GLY A 146 49.01 -10.95 -5.85
CA GLY A 146 49.42 -11.46 -4.54
C GLY A 146 48.34 -11.46 -3.46
N LEU A 147 47.41 -12.43 -3.54
CA LEU A 147 46.49 -12.75 -2.45
C LEU A 147 47.30 -13.34 -1.28
N THR A 148 47.84 -12.49 -0.40
CA THR A 148 48.26 -12.93 0.93
C THR A 148 47.00 -13.10 1.78
N SER A 149 46.96 -14.13 2.63
CA SER A 149 45.79 -14.59 3.38
C SER A 149 45.20 -13.52 4.32
N GLU A 150 44.42 -12.59 3.78
CA GLU A 150 43.72 -11.60 4.57
C GLU A 150 42.34 -12.14 4.95
N ALA A 151 42.06 -12.13 6.25
CA ALA A 151 40.81 -12.61 6.79
C ALA A 151 39.77 -11.50 6.75
N ILE A 152 38.55 -11.86 6.32
CA ILE A 152 37.37 -11.06 6.58
C ILE A 152 36.75 -11.50 7.89
N HIS A 153 36.10 -10.56 8.58
CA HIS A 153 35.35 -10.87 9.78
C HIS A 153 34.08 -10.02 9.92
N ILE A 154 33.14 -10.55 10.68
CA ILE A 154 31.92 -9.87 11.09
C ILE A 154 31.65 -10.19 12.56
N THR A 155 31.17 -9.19 13.30
CA THR A 155 30.92 -9.30 14.74
C THR A 155 29.43 -9.23 15.02
N GLY A 156 28.91 -10.27 15.64
CA GLY A 156 27.54 -10.35 16.14
C GLY A 156 27.36 -9.58 17.46
N ASP A 157 26.14 -9.65 17.99
CA ASP A 157 25.78 -9.01 19.25
C ASP A 157 24.63 -9.76 19.94
N GLN A 158 23.95 -9.11 20.88
CA GLN A 158 22.80 -9.68 21.59
C GLN A 158 21.58 -9.98 20.71
N PHE A 159 21.52 -9.45 19.49
CA PHE A 159 20.39 -9.57 18.57
C PHE A 159 20.67 -10.56 17.44
N TYR A 160 21.90 -10.58 16.93
CA TYR A 160 22.25 -11.40 15.78
C TYR A 160 23.56 -12.16 16.01
N GLU A 161 23.53 -13.43 15.61
CA GLU A 161 24.66 -14.32 15.59
C GLU A 161 25.05 -14.61 14.13
N PHE A 162 26.36 -14.52 13.84
CA PHE A 162 26.92 -14.77 12.52
C PHE A 162 27.87 -15.96 12.54
N THR A 163 27.92 -16.72 11.45
CA THR A 163 28.90 -17.78 11.24
C THR A 163 29.23 -17.90 9.76
N ILE A 164 30.50 -17.74 9.40
CA ILE A 164 30.98 -17.97 8.04
C ILE A 164 31.26 -19.47 7.87
N ARG A 165 30.74 -20.10 6.82
CA ARG A 165 30.96 -21.53 6.57
C ARG A 165 32.46 -21.79 6.33
N GLU A 166 33.01 -22.78 7.04
CA GLU A 166 34.46 -23.09 7.11
C GLU A 166 35.32 -21.95 7.69
N GLY A 167 34.71 -20.96 8.34
CA GLY A 167 35.43 -19.95 9.12
C GLY A 167 35.69 -20.39 10.55
N THR A 168 36.47 -19.58 11.27
CA THR A 168 36.65 -19.69 12.72
C THR A 168 35.70 -18.72 13.43
N LYS A 169 35.32 -19.07 14.66
CA LYS A 169 34.46 -18.23 15.52
C LYS A 169 35.06 -18.11 16.91
N THR A 170 35.29 -16.87 17.34
CA THR A 170 35.85 -16.53 18.65
C THR A 170 34.93 -15.52 19.33
N GLY A 171 34.16 -15.98 20.32
CA GLY A 171 33.08 -15.18 20.91
C GLY A 171 32.04 -14.78 19.86
N ASN A 172 31.80 -13.47 19.72
CA ASN A 172 30.85 -12.92 18.73
C ASN A 172 31.50 -12.62 17.36
N LYS A 173 32.82 -12.73 17.23
CA LYS A 173 33.54 -12.52 15.97
C LYS A 173 33.59 -13.83 15.21
N THR A 174 33.20 -13.83 13.94
CA THR A 174 33.49 -14.92 13.00
C THR A 174 34.39 -14.40 11.90
N GLU A 175 35.38 -15.19 11.49
CA GLU A 175 36.39 -14.80 10.52
C GLU A 175 36.71 -15.94 9.55
N LYS A 176 37.09 -15.60 8.31
CA LYS A 176 37.52 -16.55 7.30
C LYS A 176 38.62 -15.91 6.45
N SER A 177 39.73 -16.63 6.28
CA SER A 177 40.77 -16.27 5.31
C SER A 177 40.23 -16.44 3.89
N LEU A 178 40.46 -15.43 3.05
CA LEU A 178 40.02 -15.47 1.65
C LEU A 178 41.05 -16.16 0.75
N GLY A 179 40.57 -17.06 -0.12
CA GLY A 179 41.34 -17.72 -1.16
C GLY A 179 40.85 -17.33 -2.56
N LEU A 180 40.64 -18.33 -3.43
CA LEU A 180 40.14 -18.16 -4.81
C LEU A 180 38.60 -18.28 -4.91
N GLU A 181 37.90 -18.37 -3.79
CA GLU A 181 36.46 -18.52 -3.76
C GLU A 181 35.77 -17.28 -4.33
N LYS A 182 34.80 -17.49 -5.22
CA LYS A 182 33.95 -16.41 -5.75
C LYS A 182 32.76 -16.12 -4.86
N VAL A 183 32.35 -17.08 -4.03
CA VAL A 183 31.18 -16.97 -3.15
C VAL A 183 31.48 -17.64 -1.82
N ILE A 184 31.14 -16.98 -0.72
CA ILE A 184 31.23 -17.50 0.64
C ILE A 184 29.84 -17.52 1.26
N ILE A 185 29.52 -18.54 2.06
CA ILE A 185 28.23 -18.63 2.75
C ILE A 185 28.32 -18.01 4.14
N LEU A 186 27.46 -17.02 4.38
CA LEU A 186 27.23 -16.41 5.69
C LEU A 186 25.93 -16.95 6.27
N ASN A 187 26.01 -17.63 7.40
CA ASN A 187 24.84 -17.98 8.21
C ASN A 187 24.53 -16.81 9.14
N VAL A 188 23.26 -16.41 9.16
CA VAL A 188 22.75 -15.40 10.07
C VAL A 188 21.64 -16.00 10.90
N LYS A 189 21.68 -15.80 12.21
CA LYS A 189 20.62 -16.18 13.14
C LYS A 189 20.15 -14.97 13.92
N CYS A 190 18.85 -14.69 13.86
CA CYS A 190 18.22 -13.67 14.68
C CYS A 190 17.88 -14.28 16.05
N LEU A 191 18.46 -13.74 17.11
CA LEU A 191 18.31 -14.24 18.48
C LEU A 191 17.07 -13.69 19.17
N LYS A 192 16.75 -12.41 18.96
CA LYS A 192 15.60 -11.71 19.54
C LYS A 192 15.24 -10.47 18.72
N GLU A 193 14.11 -9.84 19.06
CA GLU A 193 13.69 -8.57 18.48
C GLU A 193 14.79 -7.50 18.57
N ALA A 194 14.97 -6.77 17.48
CA ALA A 194 16.05 -5.82 17.28
C ALA A 194 15.53 -4.57 16.56
N PRO A 195 16.09 -3.38 16.86
CA PRO A 195 15.86 -2.18 16.07
C PRO A 195 16.62 -2.25 14.73
N ASP A 196 16.36 -1.27 13.85
CA ASP A 196 17.17 -1.02 12.64
C ASP A 196 18.67 -0.98 13.03
N LYS A 197 19.49 -1.82 12.39
CA LYS A 197 20.93 -1.88 12.67
C LYS A 197 21.75 -2.28 11.45
N GLU A 198 22.85 -1.58 11.22
CA GLU A 198 23.82 -1.92 10.17
C GLU A 198 24.94 -2.82 10.72
N TYR A 199 25.30 -3.84 9.95
CA TYR A 199 26.45 -4.71 10.20
C TYR A 199 27.44 -4.55 9.06
N SER A 200 28.71 -4.40 9.42
CA SER A 200 29.82 -4.28 8.48
C SER A 200 30.66 -5.55 8.50
N ILE A 201 31.09 -5.98 7.31
CA ILE A 201 32.13 -6.98 7.14
C ILE A 201 33.44 -6.23 6.96
N LEU A 202 34.43 -6.59 7.78
CA LEU A 202 35.71 -5.91 7.85
C LEU A 202 36.83 -6.83 7.35
N GLN A 203 37.79 -6.27 6.63
CA GLN A 203 39.04 -6.94 6.25
C GLN A 203 40.15 -6.42 7.16
N GLU A 204 40.96 -7.34 7.70
CA GLU A 204 42.18 -6.95 8.41
C GLU A 204 43.23 -6.45 7.41
N SER A 205 43.80 -5.28 7.67
CA SER A 205 44.88 -4.75 6.84
C SER A 205 46.24 -5.15 7.38
N ALA A 206 47.26 -5.15 6.53
CA ALA A 206 48.66 -5.26 6.94
C ALA A 206 49.10 -4.17 7.96
N SER A 207 48.36 -3.05 8.07
CA SER A 207 48.60 -1.99 9.05
C SER A 207 47.88 -2.20 10.40
N GLY A 208 47.11 -3.29 10.55
CA GLY A 208 46.40 -3.64 11.78
C GLY A 208 45.10 -2.89 12.04
N THR A 209 44.68 -1.97 11.16
CA THR A 209 43.40 -1.25 11.26
C THR A 209 42.41 -1.86 10.27
N PRO A 210 41.35 -2.55 10.74
CA PRO A 210 40.36 -3.12 9.84
C PRO A 210 39.60 -2.05 9.07
N PHE A 211 39.24 -2.35 7.82
CA PHE A 211 38.40 -1.47 6.99
C PHE A 211 37.20 -2.22 6.43
N LYS A 212 36.13 -1.49 6.10
CA LYS A 212 34.86 -2.06 5.64
C LYS A 212 34.94 -2.52 4.19
N VAL A 213 34.62 -3.78 3.94
CA VAL A 213 34.61 -4.41 2.60
C VAL A 213 33.22 -4.81 2.13
N GLY A 214 32.22 -4.70 3.01
CA GLY A 214 30.84 -5.04 2.73
C GLY A 214 29.97 -4.85 3.97
N GLY A 215 28.70 -5.20 3.86
CA GLY A 215 27.78 -5.12 4.98
C GLY A 215 26.33 -5.18 4.53
N PHE A 216 25.42 -5.14 5.50
CA PHE A 216 23.98 -5.16 5.29
C PHE A 216 23.28 -4.42 6.43
N LYS A 217 22.06 -3.98 6.19
CA LYS A 217 21.20 -3.35 7.19
C LYS A 217 20.08 -4.29 7.58
N MET A 218 20.08 -4.70 8.84
CA MET A 218 18.94 -5.36 9.47
C MET A 218 17.84 -4.35 9.74
N MET A 219 16.62 -4.66 9.31
CA MET A 219 15.42 -3.89 9.61
C MET A 219 14.92 -4.19 11.02
N GLU A 220 14.25 -3.23 11.63
CA GLU A 220 13.43 -3.43 12.83
C GLU A 220 12.46 -4.60 12.59
N ASN A 221 12.50 -5.60 13.48
CA ASN A 221 11.93 -6.92 13.19
C ASN A 221 10.91 -7.41 14.21
N LYS A 222 10.24 -6.51 14.92
CA LYS A 222 9.08 -6.87 15.74
C LYS A 222 8.04 -7.57 14.89
N VAL A 223 7.65 -8.76 15.34
CA VAL A 223 6.58 -9.54 14.69
C VAL A 223 5.26 -8.84 14.93
N GLN A 224 4.55 -8.59 13.86
CA GLN A 224 3.24 -7.97 13.84
C GLN A 224 2.17 -9.02 13.50
N LYS A 225 1.01 -8.97 14.15
CA LYS A 225 -0.07 -9.93 13.92
C LYS A 225 -1.19 -9.29 13.12
N ILE A 226 -1.65 -9.98 12.08
CA ILE A 226 -2.86 -9.65 11.32
C ILE A 226 -3.79 -10.86 11.35
N LYS A 227 -5.10 -10.62 11.57
CA LYS A 227 -6.06 -11.68 11.88
C LYS A 227 -7.21 -11.70 10.89
N PHE A 228 -7.34 -12.76 10.09
CA PHE A 228 -8.42 -12.88 9.12
C PHE A 228 -9.41 -13.98 9.49
N ARG A 229 -10.70 -13.75 9.26
CA ARG A 229 -11.67 -14.85 9.15
C ARG A 229 -11.81 -15.24 7.69
N VAL A 230 -11.77 -16.55 7.41
CA VAL A 230 -12.04 -17.09 6.07
C VAL A 230 -13.50 -17.54 6.02
N ILE A 231 -14.25 -17.07 5.02
CA ILE A 231 -15.62 -17.49 4.77
C ILE A 231 -15.81 -17.96 3.33
N ALA A 232 -16.81 -18.81 3.10
CA ALA A 232 -17.26 -19.17 1.76
C ALA A 232 -18.50 -18.36 1.34
N LEU A 233 -18.54 -17.94 0.08
CA LEU A 233 -19.72 -17.40 -0.59
C LEU A 233 -20.23 -18.41 -1.59
N VAL A 234 -21.44 -18.90 -1.39
CA VAL A 234 -22.08 -19.93 -2.21
C VAL A 234 -23.54 -19.55 -2.51
N SER A 235 -24.12 -20.16 -3.53
CA SER A 235 -25.55 -20.10 -3.79
C SER A 235 -26.34 -20.91 -2.77
N SER A 236 -27.56 -20.46 -2.49
CA SER A 236 -28.54 -21.21 -1.72
C SER A 236 -28.95 -22.48 -2.47
N GLY A 237 -29.23 -23.52 -1.70
CA GLY A 237 -29.55 -24.85 -2.19
C GLY A 237 -29.41 -25.89 -1.08
N THR A 238 -29.91 -27.10 -1.32
CA THR A 238 -29.78 -28.21 -0.36
C THR A 238 -28.32 -28.65 -0.15
N ASP A 239 -27.42 -28.26 -1.06
CA ASP A 239 -25.99 -28.60 -1.07
C ASP A 239 -25.08 -27.42 -0.70
N ALA A 240 -25.63 -26.29 -0.22
CA ALA A 240 -24.85 -25.08 0.05
C ALA A 240 -23.72 -25.31 1.07
N ALA A 241 -24.00 -26.08 2.12
CA ALA A 241 -22.99 -26.45 3.13
C ALA A 241 -21.86 -27.29 2.52
N ASP A 242 -22.17 -28.22 1.61
CA ASP A 242 -21.18 -29.06 0.93
C ASP A 242 -20.32 -28.25 -0.04
N LYS A 243 -20.91 -27.31 -0.77
CA LYS A 243 -20.19 -26.35 -1.62
C LYS A 243 -19.21 -25.52 -0.80
N ALA A 244 -19.69 -24.94 0.31
CA ALA A 244 -18.86 -24.16 1.21
C ALA A 244 -17.69 -24.99 1.76
N LYS A 245 -17.96 -26.22 2.19
CA LYS A 245 -16.95 -27.15 2.69
C LYS A 245 -15.88 -27.45 1.64
N LYS A 246 -16.24 -27.72 0.38
CA LYS A 246 -15.27 -27.96 -0.71
C LYS A 246 -14.35 -26.76 -0.96
N ILE A 247 -14.90 -25.56 -0.94
CA ILE A 247 -14.15 -24.31 -1.19
C ILE A 247 -13.17 -24.03 -0.04
N LEU A 248 -13.65 -24.14 1.21
CA LEU A 248 -12.79 -23.98 2.39
C LEU A 248 -11.69 -25.07 2.44
N GLN A 249 -12.02 -26.31 2.05
CA GLN A 249 -11.05 -27.39 1.99
C GLN A 249 -9.93 -27.08 0.99
N LYS A 250 -10.26 -26.53 -0.19
CA LYS A 250 -9.26 -26.13 -1.20
C LYS A 250 -8.26 -25.11 -0.64
N PHE A 251 -8.71 -24.15 0.17
CA PHE A 251 -7.81 -23.20 0.85
C PHE A 251 -6.84 -23.91 1.82
N THR A 252 -7.33 -24.88 2.58
CA THR A 252 -6.53 -25.65 3.53
C THR A 252 -5.54 -26.59 2.82
N ASP A 253 -5.99 -27.32 1.81
CA ASP A 253 -5.19 -28.29 1.04
C ASP A 253 -3.99 -27.61 0.37
N GLU A 254 -4.20 -26.38 -0.11
CA GLU A 254 -3.17 -25.56 -0.74
C GLU A 254 -2.23 -24.89 0.27
N LYS A 255 -2.46 -25.08 1.58
CA LYS A 255 -1.61 -24.58 2.67
C LYS A 255 -1.38 -23.07 2.57
N ILE A 256 -2.42 -22.31 2.21
CA ILE A 256 -2.33 -20.85 2.00
C ILE A 256 -1.81 -20.14 3.25
N SER A 257 -2.34 -20.48 4.43
CA SER A 257 -1.88 -19.91 5.72
C SER A 257 -0.38 -20.15 5.97
N ASN A 258 0.13 -21.36 5.65
CA ASN A 258 1.54 -21.68 5.80
C ASN A 258 2.41 -20.87 4.82
N TYR A 259 1.98 -20.76 3.56
CA TYR A 259 2.67 -19.94 2.56
C TYR A 259 2.77 -18.47 3.02
N LEU A 260 1.67 -17.88 3.49
CA LEU A 260 1.65 -16.51 3.98
C LEU A 260 2.64 -16.30 5.14
N ASN A 261 2.73 -17.26 6.05
CA ASN A 261 3.57 -17.17 7.24
C ASN A 261 5.04 -17.59 7.05
N ALA A 262 5.37 -18.27 5.94
CA ALA A 262 6.69 -18.83 5.71
C ALA A 262 7.40 -18.28 4.47
N GLN A 263 6.69 -17.80 3.45
CA GLN A 263 7.26 -17.44 2.13
C GLN A 263 6.79 -16.08 1.57
N SER A 264 5.92 -15.34 2.26
CA SER A 264 5.49 -14.00 1.79
C SER A 264 5.38 -12.95 2.90
N MET A 265 4.35 -13.00 3.75
CA MET A 265 4.06 -11.94 4.72
C MET A 265 5.08 -11.90 5.85
N ASN A 266 5.77 -13.02 6.11
CA ASN A 266 6.93 -13.08 6.99
C ASN A 266 8.08 -12.17 6.57
N GLN A 267 8.24 -11.90 5.28
CA GLN A 267 9.27 -10.98 4.77
C GLN A 267 9.08 -9.56 5.29
N ALA A 268 7.82 -9.18 5.57
CA ALA A 268 7.46 -7.89 6.15
C ALA A 268 7.27 -7.95 7.69
N GLY A 269 7.57 -9.10 8.30
CA GLY A 269 7.45 -9.30 9.74
C GLY A 269 6.05 -9.60 10.23
N TYR A 270 5.15 -10.06 9.36
CA TYR A 270 3.82 -10.45 9.77
C TYR A 270 3.72 -11.92 10.15
N GLU A 271 2.88 -12.17 11.15
CA GLU A 271 2.22 -13.44 11.42
C GLU A 271 0.75 -13.27 11.04
N VAL A 272 0.31 -14.08 10.07
CA VAL A 272 -1.07 -14.12 9.60
C VAL A 272 -1.81 -15.18 10.42
N GLU A 273 -2.72 -14.71 11.28
CA GLU A 273 -3.61 -15.55 12.06
C GLU A 273 -4.91 -15.77 11.29
N ILE A 274 -5.27 -17.02 11.03
CA ILE A 274 -6.62 -17.36 10.56
C ILE A 274 -7.49 -17.65 11.78
N GLU A 275 -8.48 -16.79 12.02
CA GLU A 275 -9.34 -16.83 13.21
C GLU A 275 -10.04 -18.18 13.38
N ASN A 276 -10.50 -18.75 12.27
CA ASN A 276 -11.15 -20.04 12.22
C ASN A 276 -10.21 -21.17 11.78
N GLN A 277 -8.89 -21.06 12.02
CA GLN A 277 -7.90 -22.09 11.63
C GLN A 277 -8.25 -23.47 12.20
N THR A 278 -8.57 -23.56 13.50
CA THR A 278 -8.95 -24.83 14.15
C THR A 278 -10.16 -25.48 13.48
N PHE A 279 -11.12 -24.69 13.02
CA PHE A 279 -12.26 -25.21 12.26
C PHE A 279 -11.81 -25.74 10.89
N LEU A 280 -10.97 -24.99 10.17
CA LEU A 280 -10.44 -25.38 8.85
C LEU A 280 -9.57 -26.64 8.91
N ASP A 281 -8.74 -26.79 9.94
CA ASP A 281 -7.86 -27.95 10.12
C ASP A 281 -8.64 -29.25 10.38
N ASN A 282 -9.82 -29.12 10.99
CA ASN A 282 -10.69 -30.25 11.30
C ASN A 282 -11.83 -30.40 10.29
N LEU A 283 -11.86 -29.64 9.20
CA LEU A 283 -13.00 -29.57 8.28
C LEU A 283 -13.40 -30.94 7.73
N ALA A 284 -12.42 -31.80 7.41
CA ALA A 284 -12.65 -33.14 6.89
C ALA A 284 -13.32 -34.10 7.91
N THR A 285 -13.05 -33.91 9.21
CA THR A 285 -13.48 -34.82 10.29
C THR A 285 -14.62 -34.26 11.13
N THR A 286 -14.90 -32.97 11.03
CA THR A 286 -15.95 -32.31 11.80
C THR A 286 -17.33 -32.54 11.20
N SER A 287 -18.25 -33.01 12.05
CA SER A 287 -19.70 -32.89 11.86
C SER A 287 -20.24 -31.53 12.30
N THR A 288 -19.34 -30.60 12.64
CA THR A 288 -19.67 -29.30 13.24
C THR A 288 -20.43 -28.41 12.27
N ASP A 289 -21.31 -27.59 12.82
CA ASP A 289 -22.10 -26.62 12.09
C ASP A 289 -21.20 -25.57 11.38
N ILE A 290 -21.07 -25.69 10.06
CA ILE A 290 -20.35 -24.75 9.19
C ILE A 290 -21.10 -23.42 9.04
N ASN A 291 -22.33 -23.29 9.55
CA ASN A 291 -23.22 -22.15 9.35
C ASN A 291 -22.60 -20.78 9.70
N ASP A 292 -21.60 -20.73 10.57
CA ASP A 292 -20.89 -19.50 10.91
C ASP A 292 -19.91 -19.01 9.83
N TYR A 293 -19.46 -19.90 8.93
CA TYR A 293 -18.31 -19.66 8.05
C TYR A 293 -18.67 -19.63 6.57
N PHE A 294 -19.95 -19.49 6.24
CA PHE A 294 -20.39 -19.21 4.88
C PHE A 294 -21.60 -18.29 4.84
N TYR A 295 -21.79 -17.65 3.69
CA TYR A 295 -23.06 -17.03 3.32
C TYR A 295 -23.62 -17.72 2.09
N ALA A 296 -24.87 -18.17 2.17
CA ALA A 296 -25.60 -18.78 1.07
C ALA A 296 -26.65 -17.81 0.55
N PHE A 297 -26.41 -17.27 -0.65
CA PHE A 297 -27.26 -16.25 -1.22
C PHE A 297 -28.33 -16.83 -2.14
N ASP A 298 -29.51 -16.23 -2.16
CA ASP A 298 -30.55 -16.59 -3.13
C ASP A 298 -30.24 -15.99 -4.50
N LYS A 299 -30.07 -16.85 -5.51
CA LYS A 299 -29.75 -16.41 -6.88
C LYS A 299 -30.80 -15.49 -7.47
N THR A 300 -32.09 -15.73 -7.21
CA THR A 300 -33.19 -14.93 -7.76
C THR A 300 -33.20 -13.54 -7.15
N ASP A 301 -33.07 -13.47 -5.82
CA ASP A 301 -32.94 -12.20 -5.10
C ASP A 301 -31.72 -11.41 -5.60
N TRP A 302 -30.56 -12.06 -5.72
CA TRP A 302 -29.34 -11.43 -6.19
C TRP A 302 -29.42 -11.01 -7.66
N THR A 303 -30.10 -11.76 -8.52
CA THR A 303 -30.38 -11.32 -9.89
C THR A 303 -31.26 -10.08 -9.92
N ASN A 304 -32.33 -10.04 -9.11
CA ASN A 304 -33.22 -8.89 -9.02
C ASN A 304 -32.49 -7.64 -8.51
N LYS A 305 -31.55 -7.83 -7.57
CA LYS A 305 -30.66 -6.78 -7.06
C LYS A 305 -29.47 -6.47 -7.97
N LYS A 306 -29.34 -7.17 -9.10
CA LYS A 306 -28.22 -7.05 -10.07
C LYS A 306 -26.84 -7.37 -9.48
N TYR A 307 -26.79 -8.29 -8.53
CA TYR A 307 -25.56 -8.86 -7.96
C TYR A 307 -25.19 -10.23 -8.52
N PHE A 308 -26.07 -10.81 -9.33
CA PHE A 308 -25.84 -12.11 -9.97
C PHE A 308 -26.37 -12.10 -11.41
N ALA A 309 -25.60 -12.68 -12.32
CA ALA A 309 -25.99 -12.83 -13.72
C ALA A 309 -25.78 -14.29 -14.17
N ALA A 310 -26.88 -14.96 -14.47
CA ALA A 310 -26.86 -16.21 -15.22
C ALA A 310 -26.73 -15.85 -16.70
N SER A 311 -25.71 -16.36 -17.37
CA SER A 311 -25.46 -16.22 -18.82
C SER A 311 -24.45 -15.17 -19.28
N PHE A 312 -23.35 -14.99 -18.55
CA PHE A 312 -22.24 -14.19 -19.07
C PHE A 312 -21.42 -14.97 -20.09
N SER A 313 -21.14 -14.36 -21.25
CA SER A 313 -20.33 -14.96 -22.31
C SER A 313 -18.84 -14.76 -22.01
N LYS A 314 -18.14 -15.86 -21.74
CA LYS A 314 -16.70 -15.86 -21.38
C LYS A 314 -15.89 -16.67 -22.38
N LEU A 315 -14.75 -16.15 -22.82
CA LEU A 315 -13.79 -16.91 -23.60
C LEU A 315 -13.05 -17.89 -22.68
N SER A 316 -13.03 -19.18 -23.03
CA SER A 316 -12.31 -20.23 -22.31
C SER A 316 -11.49 -21.08 -23.29
N PRO A 317 -10.33 -21.62 -22.88
CA PRO A 317 -9.57 -22.57 -23.70
C PRO A 317 -10.44 -23.76 -24.12
N ASP A 318 -10.40 -24.11 -25.40
CA ASP A 318 -11.15 -25.25 -25.94
C ASP A 318 -10.43 -26.57 -25.64
N VAL A 319 -10.59 -27.03 -24.40
CA VAL A 319 -9.97 -28.25 -23.87
C VAL A 319 -10.95 -29.42 -23.81
N ILE A 320 -10.43 -30.65 -23.81
CA ILE A 320 -11.20 -31.85 -23.54
C ILE A 320 -11.70 -31.77 -22.09
N PRO A 321 -13.01 -31.95 -21.83
CA PRO A 321 -13.57 -31.82 -20.48
C PRO A 321 -12.82 -32.66 -19.45
N GLY A 322 -12.44 -32.04 -18.33
CA GLY A 322 -11.70 -32.71 -17.25
C GLY A 322 -10.18 -32.82 -17.49
N THR A 323 -9.64 -32.21 -18.54
CA THR A 323 -8.21 -32.20 -18.86
C THR A 323 -7.74 -30.80 -19.23
N ASN A 324 -6.43 -30.61 -19.33
CA ASN A 324 -5.80 -29.40 -19.90
C ASN A 324 -5.39 -29.61 -21.37
N GLU A 325 -5.80 -30.73 -21.99
CA GLU A 325 -5.46 -31.03 -23.37
C GLU A 325 -6.41 -30.31 -24.32
N CYS A 326 -5.85 -29.64 -25.33
CA CYS A 326 -6.67 -28.98 -26.34
C CYS A 326 -7.49 -29.99 -27.13
N LYS A 327 -8.72 -29.63 -27.50
CA LYS A 327 -9.49 -30.43 -28.45
C LYS A 327 -8.74 -30.55 -29.79
N PRO A 328 -8.91 -31.67 -30.51
CA PRO A 328 -8.32 -31.84 -31.83
C PRO A 328 -8.68 -30.67 -32.77
N GLY A 329 -7.66 -30.04 -33.37
CA GLY A 329 -7.83 -28.89 -34.25
C GLY A 329 -7.91 -27.53 -33.53
N SER A 330 -7.99 -27.52 -32.20
CA SER A 330 -8.05 -26.29 -31.41
C SER A 330 -6.66 -25.80 -30.96
N TRP A 331 -5.56 -26.51 -31.23
CA TRP A 331 -4.22 -25.99 -30.90
C TRP A 331 -3.82 -24.85 -31.84
N ASP A 332 -3.55 -23.66 -31.28
CA ASP A 332 -2.93 -22.54 -31.99
C ASP A 332 -1.41 -22.65 -31.86
N SER A 333 -0.76 -23.20 -32.90
CA SER A 333 0.70 -23.37 -32.93
C SER A 333 1.48 -22.05 -32.85
N THR A 334 0.85 -20.93 -33.22
CA THR A 334 1.46 -19.59 -33.19
C THR A 334 1.50 -19.02 -31.77
N LYS A 335 0.47 -19.30 -30.97
CA LYS A 335 0.36 -18.84 -29.58
C LYS A 335 0.78 -19.89 -28.55
N SER A 336 0.96 -21.14 -28.97
CA SER A 336 1.25 -22.27 -28.09
C SER A 336 0.18 -22.47 -27.00
N GLU A 337 -1.09 -22.33 -27.38
CA GLU A 337 -2.25 -22.49 -26.49
C GLU A 337 -3.46 -23.06 -27.24
N CYS A 338 -4.49 -23.51 -26.51
CA CYS A 338 -5.77 -23.89 -27.13
C CYS A 338 -6.53 -22.64 -27.60
N ALA A 339 -7.22 -22.75 -28.73
CA ALA A 339 -8.15 -21.76 -29.25
C ALA A 339 -9.22 -21.45 -28.19
N LEU A 340 -9.62 -20.19 -28.14
CA LEU A 340 -10.61 -19.73 -27.18
C LEU A 340 -12.02 -19.88 -27.76
N VAL A 341 -12.93 -20.49 -27.01
CA VAL A 341 -14.35 -20.61 -27.33
C VAL A 341 -15.20 -19.84 -26.34
N THR A 342 -16.33 -19.30 -26.79
CA THR A 342 -17.30 -18.63 -25.91
C THR A 342 -18.11 -19.67 -25.15
N VAL A 343 -18.05 -19.59 -23.82
CA VAL A 343 -18.81 -20.43 -22.88
C VAL A 343 -19.71 -19.54 -22.04
N ILE A 344 -20.94 -19.99 -21.84
CA ILE A 344 -21.91 -19.31 -20.97
C ILE A 344 -21.69 -19.76 -19.53
N LYS A 345 -21.43 -18.82 -18.63
CA LYS A 345 -21.22 -19.10 -17.20
C LYS A 345 -22.09 -18.23 -16.29
N ASP A 346 -22.34 -18.74 -15.10
CA ASP A 346 -22.88 -17.97 -13.97
C ASP A 346 -21.76 -17.17 -13.32
N VAL A 347 -21.99 -15.88 -13.07
CA VAL A 347 -21.03 -14.97 -12.43
C VAL A 347 -21.72 -14.07 -11.40
N ILE A 348 -20.96 -13.68 -10.38
CA ILE A 348 -21.36 -12.64 -9.44
C ILE A 348 -20.96 -11.29 -10.04
N VAL A 349 -21.84 -10.30 -9.97
CA VAL A 349 -21.64 -8.98 -10.58
C VAL A 349 -21.99 -7.88 -9.58
N HIS A 350 -21.73 -6.63 -9.92
CA HIS A 350 -22.36 -5.47 -9.26
C HIS A 350 -22.92 -4.54 -10.34
N ASP A 351 -24.22 -4.28 -10.32
CA ASP A 351 -24.91 -3.44 -11.33
C ASP A 351 -24.63 -3.88 -12.79
N GLN A 352 -24.52 -5.19 -13.02
CA GLN A 352 -24.20 -5.78 -14.34
C GLN A 352 -22.84 -5.37 -14.92
N LYS A 353 -21.98 -4.73 -14.10
CA LYS A 353 -20.58 -4.49 -14.40
C LYS A 353 -19.77 -5.36 -13.47
N ASP A 354 -19.25 -6.46 -13.99
CA ASP A 354 -18.13 -7.13 -13.37
C ASP A 354 -16.91 -6.83 -14.23
N LEU A 355 -15.95 -6.17 -13.60
CA LEU A 355 -14.58 -6.12 -14.04
C LEU A 355 -13.84 -6.43 -12.76
N GLY A 356 -13.18 -7.60 -12.67
CA GLY A 356 -12.31 -7.92 -11.55
C GLY A 356 -11.02 -7.08 -11.50
N LEU A 357 -11.16 -5.80 -11.82
CA LEU A 357 -10.26 -4.73 -11.43
C LEU A 357 -10.88 -4.05 -10.19
N PRO A 358 -10.08 -3.47 -9.30
CA PRO A 358 -10.56 -2.71 -8.14
C PRO A 358 -11.24 -1.38 -8.52
N GLU A 359 -12.09 -1.35 -9.56
CA GLU A 359 -12.89 -0.18 -9.87
C GLU A 359 -13.66 0.28 -8.63
N LYS A 360 -13.57 1.58 -8.33
CA LYS A 360 -14.19 2.23 -7.16
C LYS A 360 -15.69 1.99 -7.02
N SER A 361 -16.37 1.54 -8.08
CA SER A 361 -17.78 1.19 -8.08
C SER A 361 -18.09 -0.25 -7.68
N ASN A 362 -17.11 -1.15 -7.49
CA ASN A 362 -17.42 -2.58 -7.41
C ASN A 362 -18.19 -3.01 -6.16
N GLU A 363 -18.10 -2.44 -4.96
CA GLU A 363 -18.82 -2.83 -3.71
C GLU A 363 -19.17 -4.31 -3.35
N LEU A 364 -18.81 -5.35 -4.11
CA LEU A 364 -19.31 -6.71 -3.91
C LEU A 364 -18.79 -7.34 -2.62
N ASP A 365 -17.54 -7.12 -2.27
CA ASP A 365 -16.92 -7.50 -1.01
C ASP A 365 -17.61 -6.83 0.19
N ASN A 366 -17.93 -5.53 0.09
CA ASN A 366 -18.70 -4.82 1.11
C ASN A 366 -20.14 -5.35 1.22
N LEU A 367 -20.77 -5.66 0.08
CA LEU A 367 -22.10 -6.24 0.03
C LEU A 367 -22.15 -7.61 0.68
N VAL A 368 -21.27 -8.51 0.27
CA VAL A 368 -21.17 -9.87 0.82
C VAL A 368 -20.87 -9.81 2.31
N TYR A 369 -19.94 -8.94 2.72
CA TYR A 369 -19.64 -8.75 4.13
C TYR A 369 -20.86 -8.27 4.90
N LYS A 370 -21.61 -7.29 4.38
CA LYS A 370 -22.85 -6.80 5.00
C LYS A 370 -23.88 -7.92 5.17
N GLU A 371 -24.17 -8.66 4.10
CA GLU A 371 -25.14 -9.76 4.12
C GLU A 371 -24.72 -10.89 5.09
N TYR A 372 -23.44 -11.24 5.10
CA TYR A 372 -22.87 -12.18 6.06
C TYR A 372 -23.00 -11.69 7.51
N GLN A 373 -22.78 -10.40 7.75
CA GLN A 373 -22.91 -9.79 9.08
C GLN A 373 -24.37 -9.80 9.57
N GLU A 374 -25.35 -9.55 8.69
CA GLU A 374 -26.77 -9.69 9.03
C GLU A 374 -27.11 -11.15 9.37
N LYS A 375 -26.58 -12.12 8.60
CA LYS A 375 -26.71 -13.54 8.94
C LYS A 375 -26.15 -13.83 10.34
N LEU A 376 -24.93 -13.39 10.67
CA LEU A 376 -24.34 -13.62 12.00
C LEU A 376 -25.20 -13.05 13.13
N LYS A 377 -25.80 -11.87 12.94
CA LYS A 377 -26.71 -11.28 13.94
C LYS A 377 -27.92 -12.18 14.22
N THR A 378 -28.49 -12.82 13.19
CA THR A 378 -29.59 -13.79 13.39
C THR A 378 -29.18 -14.99 14.25
N LEU A 379 -27.87 -15.27 14.30
CA LEU A 379 -27.27 -16.34 15.11
C LEU A 379 -26.72 -15.81 16.46
N SER A 380 -27.00 -14.56 16.82
CA SER A 380 -26.42 -13.88 18.00
C SER A 380 -24.88 -13.87 18.00
N LYS A 381 -24.28 -13.77 16.82
CA LYS A 381 -22.82 -13.70 16.60
C LYS A 381 -22.45 -12.39 15.92
N ASP A 382 -21.18 -11.99 16.05
CA ASP A 382 -20.60 -10.84 15.36
C ASP A 382 -19.13 -11.14 15.05
N TYR A 383 -18.58 -10.43 14.07
CA TYR A 383 -17.16 -10.47 13.75
C TYR A 383 -16.69 -9.10 13.30
N SER A 384 -15.63 -8.60 13.91
CA SER A 384 -14.90 -7.40 13.51
C SER A 384 -13.45 -7.78 13.23
N GLY A 385 -12.99 -7.55 12.01
CA GLY A 385 -11.63 -7.89 11.58
C GLY A 385 -11.54 -8.00 10.06
N GLY A 386 -10.34 -8.33 9.58
CA GLY A 386 -10.15 -8.59 8.17
C GLY A 386 -10.90 -9.85 7.73
N ILE A 387 -11.43 -9.86 6.51
CA ILE A 387 -12.15 -11.03 5.97
C ILE A 387 -11.58 -11.47 4.63
N ILE A 388 -11.48 -12.79 4.48
CA ILE A 388 -11.19 -13.46 3.21
C ILE A 388 -12.46 -14.17 2.77
N ILE A 389 -12.99 -13.76 1.63
CA ILE A 389 -14.22 -14.27 1.04
C ILE A 389 -13.84 -15.17 -0.13
N LEU A 390 -14.13 -16.46 -0.02
CA LEU A 390 -13.88 -17.44 -1.08
C LEU A 390 -15.18 -17.70 -1.84
N SER A 391 -15.24 -17.31 -3.10
CA SER A 391 -16.43 -17.46 -3.94
C SER A 391 -16.42 -18.78 -4.71
N GLU A 392 -17.59 -19.42 -4.82
CA GLU A 392 -17.77 -20.56 -5.74
C GLU A 392 -17.77 -20.15 -7.22
N TYR A 393 -17.95 -18.86 -7.50
CA TYR A 393 -18.05 -18.34 -8.86
C TYR A 393 -16.72 -17.81 -9.39
N GLU A 394 -16.58 -17.86 -10.70
CA GLU A 394 -15.49 -17.21 -11.41
C GLU A 394 -15.78 -15.71 -11.58
N SER A 395 -14.72 -14.94 -11.79
CA SER A 395 -14.81 -13.57 -12.31
C SER A 395 -15.32 -13.57 -13.76
N SER A 396 -16.14 -12.59 -14.13
CA SER A 396 -16.49 -12.28 -15.51
C SER A 396 -15.26 -11.82 -16.31
N ASN A 397 -14.28 -11.22 -15.63
CA ASN A 397 -12.99 -10.84 -16.20
C ASN A 397 -12.01 -12.01 -16.11
N ASN A 398 -11.55 -12.50 -17.26
CA ASN A 398 -10.60 -13.60 -17.40
C ASN A 398 -9.25 -13.37 -16.70
N TYR A 399 -8.88 -12.11 -16.47
CA TYR A 399 -7.60 -11.73 -15.89
C TYR A 399 -7.65 -11.54 -14.37
N ALA A 400 -8.84 -11.63 -13.77
CA ALA A 400 -9.05 -11.35 -12.37
C ALA A 400 -9.35 -12.62 -11.58
N GLY A 401 -8.41 -12.99 -10.72
CA GLY A 401 -8.53 -14.15 -9.84
C GLY A 401 -8.98 -13.81 -8.42
N ALA A 402 -8.68 -12.59 -7.98
CA ALA A 402 -9.09 -12.03 -6.72
C ALA A 402 -9.02 -10.51 -6.83
N TYR A 403 -9.54 -9.82 -5.82
CA TYR A 403 -9.25 -8.42 -5.62
C TYR A 403 -9.36 -8.07 -4.14
N SER A 404 -8.59 -7.08 -3.74
CA SER A 404 -8.83 -6.24 -2.57
C SER A 404 -8.63 -4.77 -2.99
N ARG A 405 -8.69 -3.85 -2.03
CA ARG A 405 -8.58 -2.42 -2.33
C ARG A 405 -7.56 -1.77 -1.45
N SER A 406 -6.77 -0.91 -2.08
CA SER A 406 -5.94 0.09 -1.41
C SER A 406 -6.76 1.34 -1.02
N ILE A 407 -7.94 1.54 -1.66
CA ILE A 407 -8.82 2.71 -1.51
C ILE A 407 -10.30 2.25 -1.47
N PRO A 408 -11.14 2.69 -0.50
CA PRO A 408 -10.79 3.60 0.59
C PRO A 408 -9.73 3.02 1.50
N LEU A 409 -9.00 3.90 2.18
CA LEU A 409 -7.98 3.49 3.15
C LEU A 409 -8.62 2.57 4.19
N ASN A 410 -7.83 1.61 4.67
CA ASN A 410 -8.22 0.64 5.68
C ASN A 410 -9.31 -0.35 5.23
N HIS A 411 -9.31 -0.72 3.95
CA HIS A 411 -10.24 -1.70 3.42
C HIS A 411 -9.70 -3.12 3.57
N TYR A 412 -10.06 -3.78 4.67
CA TYR A 412 -9.54 -5.11 5.02
C TYR A 412 -10.45 -6.25 4.58
N LYS A 413 -10.82 -6.27 3.29
CA LYS A 413 -11.57 -7.36 2.68
C LYS A 413 -10.85 -7.86 1.44
N LEU A 414 -10.72 -9.18 1.34
CA LEU A 414 -10.17 -9.89 0.20
C LEU A 414 -11.26 -10.77 -0.39
N PHE A 415 -11.58 -10.55 -1.66
CA PHE A 415 -12.50 -11.40 -2.41
C PHE A 415 -11.73 -12.28 -3.39
N VAL A 416 -11.89 -13.60 -3.29
CA VAL A 416 -11.16 -14.59 -4.12
C VAL A 416 -12.16 -15.40 -4.94
N TYR A 417 -12.00 -15.38 -6.25
CA TYR A 417 -12.83 -16.16 -7.17
C TYR A 417 -12.37 -17.63 -7.20
N SER A 418 -13.27 -18.52 -7.65
CA SER A 418 -13.05 -19.96 -7.61
C SER A 418 -11.80 -20.44 -8.38
N THR A 419 -11.40 -19.69 -9.41
CA THR A 419 -10.19 -19.93 -10.21
C THR A 419 -8.90 -19.79 -9.41
N ASN A 420 -8.87 -18.94 -8.37
CA ASN A 420 -7.64 -18.58 -7.66
C ASN A 420 -7.64 -18.93 -6.16
N ILE A 421 -8.63 -19.68 -5.66
CA ILE A 421 -8.62 -20.16 -4.26
C ILE A 421 -7.31 -20.90 -3.91
N GLY A 422 -6.70 -21.60 -4.88
CA GLY A 422 -5.41 -22.28 -4.67
C GLY A 422 -4.17 -21.45 -4.98
N SER A 423 -4.33 -20.20 -5.43
CA SER A 423 -3.22 -19.36 -5.86
C SER A 423 -2.57 -18.65 -4.68
N LYS A 424 -1.57 -19.27 -4.08
CA LYS A 424 -0.75 -18.73 -2.97
C LYS A 424 -0.35 -17.27 -3.15
N ALA A 425 0.28 -16.94 -4.27
CA ALA A 425 0.78 -15.59 -4.54
C ALA A 425 -0.35 -14.55 -4.72
N THR A 426 -1.56 -14.98 -5.09
CA THR A 426 -2.73 -14.09 -5.13
C THR A 426 -3.04 -13.55 -3.73
N TYR A 427 -3.06 -14.40 -2.70
CA TYR A 427 -3.34 -13.95 -1.33
C TYR A 427 -2.31 -12.91 -0.84
N SER A 428 -1.02 -13.15 -1.08
CA SER A 428 0.03 -12.19 -0.69
C SER A 428 -0.10 -10.85 -1.40
N HIS A 429 -0.43 -10.86 -2.70
CA HIS A 429 -0.64 -9.66 -3.50
C HIS A 429 -1.83 -8.85 -2.97
N GLU A 430 -2.98 -9.50 -2.80
CA GLU A 430 -4.18 -8.81 -2.32
C GLU A 430 -4.07 -8.36 -0.86
N ILE A 431 -3.39 -9.12 0.00
CA ILE A 431 -3.09 -8.67 1.37
C ILE A 431 -2.13 -7.46 1.33
N GLY A 432 -1.21 -7.42 0.36
CA GLY A 432 -0.38 -6.24 0.10
C GLY A 432 -1.22 -4.98 -0.14
N HIS A 433 -2.22 -5.06 -1.02
CA HIS A 433 -3.17 -3.97 -1.26
C HIS A 433 -3.97 -3.58 -0.01
N MET A 434 -4.45 -4.56 0.76
CA MET A 434 -5.14 -4.31 2.04
C MET A 434 -4.25 -3.56 3.03
N LEU A 435 -2.94 -3.80 3.02
CA LEU A 435 -1.94 -3.10 3.84
C LEU A 435 -1.35 -1.88 3.13
N GLY A 436 -2.09 -1.36 2.16
CA GLY A 436 -1.84 -0.07 1.56
C GLY A 436 -0.83 -0.05 0.43
N LEU A 437 -0.40 -1.19 -0.12
CA LEU A 437 0.49 -1.19 -1.27
C LEU A 437 -0.26 -0.90 -2.57
N PRO A 438 0.14 0.09 -3.38
CA PRO A 438 -0.23 0.14 -4.79
C PRO A 438 0.58 -0.88 -5.59
N HIS A 439 0.20 -1.10 -6.85
CA HIS A 439 1.03 -1.82 -7.80
C HIS A 439 2.40 -1.16 -7.97
N LEU A 440 3.38 -1.96 -8.42
CA LEU A 440 4.73 -1.49 -8.71
C LEU A 440 4.89 -0.98 -10.16
N PHE A 441 3.80 -0.77 -10.87
CA PHE A 441 3.73 -0.14 -12.20
C PHE A 441 2.66 0.96 -12.16
N TYR A 442 2.66 1.87 -13.15
CA TYR A 442 1.76 3.02 -13.17
C TYR A 442 0.72 2.88 -14.27
N ASP A 443 -0.34 2.10 -14.01
CA ASP A 443 -1.37 1.84 -14.99
C ASP A 443 -2.45 2.93 -15.05
N THR A 444 -3.51 2.67 -15.82
CA THR A 444 -4.61 3.63 -16.01
C THR A 444 -5.37 3.92 -14.71
N GLU A 445 -5.50 2.94 -13.83
CA GLU A 445 -6.22 3.05 -12.56
C GLU A 445 -5.41 3.82 -11.51
N GLU A 446 -4.13 3.47 -11.33
CA GLU A 446 -3.25 4.24 -10.44
C GLU A 446 -3.15 5.69 -10.90
N LYS A 447 -2.99 5.90 -12.22
CA LYS A 447 -2.90 7.23 -12.81
C LYS A 447 -4.19 8.03 -12.63
N GLY A 448 -5.33 7.43 -12.95
CA GLY A 448 -6.63 8.08 -12.77
C GLY A 448 -6.91 8.44 -11.32
N THR A 449 -6.46 7.59 -10.38
CA THR A 449 -6.54 7.88 -8.95
C THR A 449 -5.62 9.02 -8.54
N TYR A 450 -4.34 8.96 -8.90
CA TYR A 450 -3.38 10.02 -8.62
C TYR A 450 -3.86 11.38 -9.16
N ASP A 451 -4.23 11.43 -10.43
CA ASP A 451 -4.71 12.64 -11.10
C ASP A 451 -5.97 13.18 -10.43
N LYS A 452 -6.93 12.31 -10.05
CA LYS A 452 -8.15 12.71 -9.32
C LYS A 452 -7.83 13.40 -8.00
N TYR A 453 -6.99 12.80 -7.16
CA TYR A 453 -6.73 13.34 -5.82
C TYR A 453 -5.81 14.56 -5.87
N LYS A 454 -4.84 14.58 -6.80
CA LYS A 454 -4.03 15.78 -7.06
C LYS A 454 -4.90 16.93 -7.55
N LEU A 455 -5.82 16.67 -8.48
CA LEU A 455 -6.79 17.65 -8.97
C LEU A 455 -7.67 18.20 -7.84
N LEU A 456 -8.15 17.34 -6.95
CA LEU A 456 -9.00 17.75 -5.83
C LEU A 456 -8.24 18.58 -4.77
N LEU A 457 -6.92 18.39 -4.66
CA LEU A 457 -6.06 19.16 -3.76
C LEU A 457 -5.47 20.43 -4.36
N LEU A 458 -5.23 20.47 -5.68
CA LEU A 458 -4.57 21.60 -6.34
C LEU A 458 -5.51 22.39 -7.24
N GLY A 459 -6.62 21.82 -7.69
CA GLY A 459 -7.47 22.35 -8.75
C GLY A 459 -6.91 22.07 -10.16
N ASN A 460 -7.70 22.31 -11.21
CA ASN A 460 -7.30 22.01 -12.60
C ASN A 460 -6.49 23.15 -13.25
N GLY A 461 -6.26 24.25 -12.53
CA GLY A 461 -5.61 25.46 -13.06
C GLY A 461 -6.35 26.16 -14.20
N LYS A 462 -7.59 25.77 -14.52
CA LYS A 462 -8.42 26.34 -15.58
C LYS A 462 -9.54 27.21 -14.99
N PRO A 463 -9.99 28.28 -15.68
CA PRO A 463 -11.18 29.02 -15.28
C PRO A 463 -12.42 28.12 -15.23
N GLU A 464 -13.31 28.33 -14.25
CA GLU A 464 -14.63 27.69 -14.25
C GLU A 464 -15.48 28.24 -15.40
N ILE A 465 -16.05 27.33 -16.19
CA ILE A 465 -17.05 27.67 -17.20
C ILE A 465 -18.41 27.57 -16.51
N ASN A 466 -19.10 28.70 -16.38
CA ASN A 466 -20.45 28.75 -15.85
C ASN A 466 -21.42 27.94 -16.73
N PRO A 467 -22.59 27.51 -16.22
CA PRO A 467 -23.59 26.78 -17.02
C PRO A 467 -24.06 27.50 -18.29
N ASP A 468 -23.84 28.82 -18.38
CA ASP A 468 -24.13 29.67 -19.53
C ASP A 468 -22.94 29.83 -20.50
N ASN A 469 -21.89 29.01 -20.36
CA ASN A 469 -20.63 29.08 -21.09
C ASN A 469 -19.80 30.35 -20.87
N THR A 470 -20.12 31.19 -19.87
CA THR A 470 -19.26 32.32 -19.51
C THR A 470 -18.08 31.86 -18.66
N THR A 471 -16.88 32.39 -18.92
CA THR A 471 -15.70 32.14 -18.08
C THR A 471 -15.73 33.10 -16.90
N ASN A 472 -15.80 32.58 -15.67
CA ASN A 472 -15.56 33.41 -14.51
C ASN A 472 -14.05 33.69 -14.41
N ASN A 473 -13.65 34.95 -14.27
CA ASN A 473 -12.23 35.35 -14.18
C ASN A 473 -11.55 34.89 -12.88
N ASP A 474 -12.31 34.28 -11.96
CA ASP A 474 -11.77 33.52 -10.84
C ASP A 474 -11.28 32.17 -11.35
N PHE A 475 -9.95 32.02 -11.44
CA PHE A 475 -9.28 30.77 -11.78
C PHE A 475 -9.93 29.59 -11.01
N GLY A 476 -10.53 28.66 -11.78
CA GLY A 476 -11.33 27.53 -11.33
C GLY A 476 -10.49 26.44 -10.67
N LEU A 477 -9.86 26.77 -9.56
CA LEU A 477 -9.24 25.77 -8.70
C LEU A 477 -10.35 25.11 -7.88
N TYR A 478 -10.86 23.95 -8.32
CA TYR A 478 -11.60 23.03 -7.44
C TYR A 478 -10.62 22.44 -6.40
N ASN A 479 -10.06 23.31 -5.55
CA ASN A 479 -9.14 22.98 -4.48
C ASN A 479 -9.90 23.21 -3.16
N PHE A 480 -9.87 22.22 -2.27
CA PHE A 480 -10.52 22.30 -0.97
C PHE A 480 -10.18 23.55 -0.15
N ALA A 481 -9.02 24.18 -0.35
CA ALA A 481 -8.71 25.46 0.29
C ALA A 481 -9.76 26.54 -0.03
N ARG A 482 -10.21 26.61 -1.30
CA ARG A 482 -11.25 27.53 -1.74
C ARG A 482 -12.63 27.11 -1.25
N GLU A 483 -12.92 25.81 -1.24
CA GLU A 483 -14.20 25.31 -0.72
C GLU A 483 -14.34 25.55 0.78
N ILE A 484 -13.24 25.47 1.55
CA ILE A 484 -13.18 25.88 2.95
C ILE A 484 -13.46 27.39 3.07
N GLU A 485 -12.90 28.21 2.19
CA GLU A 485 -13.13 29.66 2.21
C GLU A 485 -14.59 30.00 1.85
N LYS A 486 -15.13 29.43 0.77
CA LYS A 486 -16.53 29.57 0.36
C LYS A 486 -17.49 29.11 1.46
N ALA A 487 -17.20 27.99 2.12
CA ALA A 487 -18.01 27.47 3.22
C ALA A 487 -18.13 28.44 4.42
N LYS A 488 -17.23 29.43 4.56
CA LYS A 488 -17.37 30.49 5.58
C LYS A 488 -18.49 31.47 5.24
N TYR A 489 -18.78 31.69 3.95
CA TYR A 489 -19.67 32.76 3.48
C TYR A 489 -20.98 32.24 2.88
N GLU A 490 -20.97 31.08 2.22
CA GLU A 490 -22.11 30.48 1.54
C GLU A 490 -22.56 29.18 2.23
N PHE A 491 -23.88 28.95 2.28
CA PHE A 491 -24.46 27.68 2.73
C PHE A 491 -25.12 26.99 1.54
N ARG A 492 -24.65 25.79 1.19
CA ARG A 492 -25.30 24.90 0.22
C ARG A 492 -25.22 23.47 0.75
N GLY A 493 -26.21 22.66 0.40
CA GLY A 493 -26.10 21.21 0.58
C GLY A 493 -24.92 20.69 -0.23
N TRP A 494 -24.24 19.68 0.28
CA TRP A 494 -23.01 19.12 -0.28
C TRP A 494 -23.22 17.68 -0.76
N ARG A 495 -22.52 17.27 -1.83
CA ARG A 495 -22.45 15.89 -2.35
C ARG A 495 -20.98 15.52 -2.59
N GLY A 496 -20.64 14.23 -2.50
CA GLY A 496 -19.29 13.72 -2.78
C GLY A 496 -18.26 14.10 -1.71
N LEU A 497 -18.66 14.13 -0.43
CA LEU A 497 -17.77 14.44 0.69
C LEU A 497 -17.16 13.16 1.24
N THR A 498 -15.84 13.10 1.40
CA THR A 498 -15.19 12.00 2.13
C THR A 498 -14.70 12.48 3.48
N ALA A 499 -15.16 11.88 4.56
CA ALA A 499 -14.82 12.27 5.93
C ALA A 499 -15.04 11.10 6.89
N ILE A 500 -14.66 11.25 8.17
CA ILE A 500 -14.89 10.22 9.17
C ILE A 500 -16.40 10.02 9.36
N ARG A 501 -16.87 8.78 9.22
CA ARG A 501 -18.30 8.42 9.23
C ARG A 501 -19.07 9.00 10.41
N GLU A 502 -18.60 8.76 11.63
CA GLU A 502 -19.27 9.23 12.85
C GLU A 502 -19.27 10.75 12.99
N ASP A 503 -18.26 11.42 12.42
CA ASP A 503 -18.22 12.88 12.38
C ASP A 503 -19.29 13.41 11.44
N MET A 504 -19.42 12.85 10.23
CA MET A 504 -20.49 13.23 9.30
C MET A 504 -21.87 13.06 9.93
N ILE A 505 -22.14 11.90 10.56
CA ILE A 505 -23.42 11.62 11.24
C ILE A 505 -23.68 12.67 12.34
N ARG A 506 -22.72 12.86 13.26
CA ARG A 506 -22.85 13.82 14.38
C ARG A 506 -23.09 15.24 13.88
N LYS A 507 -22.43 15.65 12.80
CA LYS A 507 -22.58 16.99 12.21
C LYS A 507 -23.92 17.18 11.51
N MET A 508 -24.44 16.17 10.82
CA MET A 508 -25.80 16.20 10.26
C MET A 508 -26.86 16.27 11.36
N ASP A 509 -26.71 15.50 12.44
CA ASP A 509 -27.62 15.54 13.58
C ASP A 509 -27.62 16.92 14.26
N THR A 510 -26.44 17.52 14.44
CA THR A 510 -26.30 18.90 14.95
C THR A 510 -27.01 19.91 14.05
N HIS A 511 -26.89 19.79 12.73
CA HIS A 511 -27.62 20.62 11.78
C HIS A 511 -29.14 20.40 11.90
N ASN A 512 -29.58 19.15 12.04
CA ASN A 512 -30.99 18.81 12.16
C ASN A 512 -31.65 19.45 13.38
N GLU A 513 -31.00 19.41 14.55
CA GLU A 513 -31.51 20.05 15.76
C GLU A 513 -31.67 21.56 15.59
N LYS A 514 -30.71 22.23 14.93
CA LYS A 514 -30.82 23.67 14.62
C LYS A 514 -32.01 23.96 13.69
N ARG A 515 -32.26 23.12 12.69
CA ARG A 515 -33.39 23.30 11.76
C ARG A 515 -34.74 23.05 12.44
N LYS A 516 -34.85 22.08 13.34
CA LYS A 516 -36.07 21.86 14.13
C LYS A 516 -36.42 23.09 14.96
N VAL A 517 -35.45 23.69 15.65
CA VAL A 517 -35.65 24.95 16.41
C VAL A 517 -36.07 26.08 15.48
N GLN A 518 -35.41 26.21 14.32
CA GLN A 518 -35.73 27.25 13.34
C GLN A 518 -37.16 27.13 12.80
N ILE A 519 -37.60 25.92 12.45
CA ILE A 519 -38.98 25.65 12.02
C ILE A 519 -39.96 26.07 13.11
N SER A 520 -39.72 25.67 14.37
CA SER A 520 -40.59 26.06 15.49
C SER A 520 -40.69 27.59 15.65
N ASN A 521 -39.57 28.30 15.47
CA ASN A 521 -39.56 29.77 15.55
C ASN A 521 -40.35 30.41 14.39
N PHE A 522 -40.22 29.89 13.18
CA PHE A 522 -41.01 30.37 12.04
C PHE A 522 -42.50 30.10 12.21
N GLU A 523 -42.88 28.93 12.71
CA GLU A 523 -44.28 28.59 13.01
C GLU A 523 -44.86 29.53 14.08
N LYS A 524 -44.09 29.84 15.14
CA LYS A 524 -44.49 30.85 16.15
C LYS A 524 -44.66 32.25 15.55
N GLU A 525 -43.77 32.67 14.65
CA GLU A 525 -43.86 33.98 14.02
C GLU A 525 -45.08 34.08 13.07
N ILE A 526 -45.41 33.01 12.34
CA ILE A 526 -46.66 32.93 11.56
C ILE A 526 -47.88 33.10 12.47
N LEU A 527 -47.91 32.41 13.61
CA LEU A 527 -49.03 32.49 14.57
C LEU A 527 -49.17 33.90 15.18
N LYS A 528 -48.06 34.57 15.48
CA LYS A 528 -48.04 35.95 16.00
C LYS A 528 -48.76 36.93 15.07
N PHE A 529 -48.64 36.76 13.76
CA PHE A 529 -49.31 37.64 12.79
C PHE A 529 -50.66 37.10 12.28
N ALA A 530 -51.10 35.92 12.70
CA ALA A 530 -52.37 35.32 12.28
C ALA A 530 -53.60 36.25 12.45
N PRO A 531 -53.72 37.04 13.54
CA PRO A 531 -54.89 37.92 13.76
C PRO A 531 -54.99 39.15 12.82
N TYR A 532 -53.92 39.51 12.11
CA TYR A 532 -53.88 40.71 11.27
C TYR A 532 -54.43 40.44 9.86
N PRO A 533 -54.98 41.45 9.15
CA PRO A 533 -55.37 41.27 7.75
C PRO A 533 -54.14 41.08 6.85
N ASP A 534 -54.31 40.42 5.71
CA ASP A 534 -53.22 40.11 4.77
C ASP A 534 -52.49 41.34 4.22
N SER A 535 -53.17 42.50 4.19
CA SER A 535 -52.63 43.80 3.80
C SER A 535 -51.80 44.49 4.89
N TYR A 536 -51.80 43.98 6.13
CA TYR A 536 -51.03 44.55 7.23
C TYR A 536 -49.54 44.60 6.89
N VAL A 537 -48.89 45.75 7.08
CA VAL A 537 -47.48 45.97 6.73
C VAL A 537 -46.60 45.72 7.95
N ILE A 538 -45.71 44.75 7.84
CA ILE A 538 -44.68 44.42 8.82
C ILE A 538 -43.42 45.20 8.46
N ASN A 539 -42.91 45.98 9.41
CA ASN A 539 -41.66 46.72 9.28
C ASN A 539 -40.55 45.92 9.99
N PHE A 540 -39.48 45.61 9.27
CA PHE A 540 -38.33 44.89 9.80
C PHE A 540 -37.24 45.88 10.24
N SER A 541 -36.31 45.41 11.08
CA SER A 541 -35.22 46.22 11.64
C SER A 541 -34.23 46.73 10.59
N ASP A 542 -34.17 46.09 9.42
CA ASP A 542 -33.36 46.51 8.26
C ASP A 542 -34.07 47.56 7.37
N GLY A 543 -35.25 48.03 7.79
CA GLY A 543 -36.07 48.99 7.04
C GLY A 543 -36.91 48.37 5.92
N THR A 544 -36.79 47.05 5.68
CA THR A 544 -37.64 46.37 4.71
C THR A 544 -39.09 46.34 5.19
N LYS A 545 -40.02 46.39 4.24
CA LYS A 545 -41.46 46.34 4.49
C LYS A 545 -42.08 45.20 3.69
N LYS A 546 -42.82 44.33 4.35
CA LYS A 546 -43.58 43.26 3.68
C LYS A 546 -45.00 43.24 4.18
N THR A 547 -45.94 42.89 3.31
CA THR A 547 -47.30 42.57 3.76
C THR A 547 -47.27 41.28 4.60
N LYS A 548 -48.21 41.12 5.53
CA LYS A 548 -48.40 39.87 6.30
C LYS A 548 -48.44 38.67 5.37
N LYS A 549 -49.21 38.77 4.26
CA LYS A 549 -49.32 37.71 3.26
C LYS A 549 -47.95 37.30 2.73
N LYS A 550 -47.17 38.25 2.21
CA LYS A 550 -45.85 37.98 1.64
C LYS A 550 -44.87 37.44 2.69
N HIS A 551 -44.88 38.00 3.89
CA HIS A 551 -44.01 37.49 4.97
C HIS A 551 -44.38 36.06 5.38
N THR A 552 -45.66 35.74 5.47
CA THR A 552 -46.15 34.39 5.80
C THR A 552 -45.78 33.39 4.71
N GLU A 553 -45.88 33.79 3.43
CA GLU A 553 -45.42 32.98 2.29
C GLU A 553 -43.91 32.71 2.38
N ASP A 554 -43.08 33.73 2.62
CA ASP A 554 -41.63 33.59 2.78
C ASP A 554 -41.26 32.65 3.95
N LEU A 555 -41.98 32.73 5.08
CA LEU A 555 -41.78 31.84 6.22
C LEU A 555 -42.20 30.40 5.90
N LYS A 556 -43.31 30.20 5.20
CA LYS A 556 -43.76 28.86 4.75
C LYS A 556 -42.74 28.22 3.80
N ASP A 557 -42.20 28.98 2.87
CA ASP A 557 -41.12 28.52 1.97
C ASP A 557 -39.87 28.16 2.77
N SER A 558 -39.51 28.97 3.77
CA SER A 558 -38.38 28.70 4.67
C SER A 558 -38.58 27.43 5.52
N ILE A 559 -39.80 27.18 6.00
CA ILE A 559 -40.16 25.94 6.70
C ILE A 559 -40.06 24.75 5.74
N LYS A 560 -40.59 24.85 4.52
CA LYS A 560 -40.52 23.80 3.51
C LYS A 560 -39.08 23.44 3.19
N ASN A 561 -38.23 24.42 2.94
CA ASN A 561 -36.81 24.21 2.68
C ASN A 561 -36.09 23.55 3.87
N SER A 562 -36.40 23.99 5.10
CA SER A 562 -35.83 23.38 6.30
C SER A 562 -36.27 21.92 6.49
N LYS A 563 -37.53 21.59 6.18
CA LYS A 563 -38.04 20.21 6.19
C LYS A 563 -37.37 19.33 5.13
N ASN A 564 -37.12 19.87 3.93
CA ASN A 564 -36.37 19.17 2.89
C ASN A 564 -34.94 18.85 3.35
N SER A 565 -34.22 19.82 3.92
CA SER A 565 -32.87 19.58 4.45
C SER A 565 -32.83 18.56 5.59
N LEU A 566 -33.87 18.51 6.44
CA LEU A 566 -34.01 17.49 7.48
C LEU A 566 -34.18 16.09 6.87
N GLN A 567 -35.00 15.98 5.83
CA GLN A 567 -35.22 14.72 5.12
C GLN A 567 -33.94 14.24 4.44
N GLU A 568 -33.26 15.12 3.70
CA GLU A 568 -31.96 14.85 3.06
C GLU A 568 -30.93 14.33 4.06
N ASN A 569 -30.77 15.00 5.21
CA ASN A 569 -29.88 14.54 6.27
C ASN A 569 -30.33 13.21 6.89
N THR A 570 -31.64 12.99 7.05
CA THR A 570 -32.16 11.74 7.61
C THR A 570 -31.83 10.55 6.70
N ASP A 571 -31.99 10.73 5.39
CA ASP A 571 -31.67 9.71 4.40
C ASP A 571 -30.17 9.43 4.33
N ALA A 572 -29.33 10.48 4.32
CA ALA A 572 -27.88 10.38 4.37
C ALA A 572 -27.38 9.70 5.66
N VAL A 573 -27.93 10.05 6.83
CA VAL A 573 -27.59 9.39 8.10
C VAL A 573 -27.99 7.92 8.09
N LYS A 574 -29.15 7.58 7.54
CA LYS A 574 -29.61 6.19 7.40
C LYS A 574 -28.65 5.39 6.51
N GLU A 575 -28.21 5.97 5.40
CA GLU A 575 -27.21 5.36 4.51
C GLU A 575 -25.89 5.11 5.25
N LEU A 576 -25.31 6.13 5.89
CA LEU A 576 -24.03 5.99 6.61
C LEU A 576 -24.12 5.01 7.79
N LYS A 577 -25.24 4.98 8.52
CA LYS A 577 -25.46 4.02 9.62
C LYS A 577 -25.58 2.58 9.13
N SER A 578 -25.93 2.37 7.86
CA SER A 578 -25.95 1.03 7.25
C SER A 578 -24.55 0.47 6.95
N ARG A 579 -23.52 1.33 6.96
CA ARG A 579 -22.11 0.96 6.80
C ARG A 579 -21.50 0.70 8.20
N LYS A 580 -20.59 -0.26 8.34
CA LYS A 580 -19.88 -0.58 9.62
C LYS A 580 -18.51 0.11 9.66
N GLY A 581 -17.95 0.30 10.87
CA GLY A 581 -16.61 0.88 11.09
C GLY A 581 -16.64 2.38 11.41
N ASN A 582 -15.50 3.01 11.70
CA ASN A 582 -15.42 4.46 11.90
C ASN A 582 -14.31 5.06 11.03
N ASN A 583 -14.40 4.76 9.74
CA ASN A 583 -13.38 5.08 8.75
C ASN A 583 -13.78 6.28 7.91
N TYR A 584 -12.88 6.68 7.00
CA TYR A 584 -13.23 7.59 5.93
C TYR A 584 -14.27 6.95 5.03
N GLU A 585 -15.38 7.66 4.84
CA GLU A 585 -16.51 7.23 4.01
C GLU A 585 -16.87 8.34 3.05
N SER A 586 -17.11 7.99 1.79
CA SER A 586 -17.64 8.92 0.79
C SER A 586 -19.16 8.98 0.88
N LEU A 587 -19.69 10.18 1.03
CA LEU A 587 -21.12 10.49 1.02
C LEU A 587 -21.49 11.12 -0.33
N ASP A 588 -22.13 10.33 -1.19
CA ASP A 588 -22.59 10.78 -2.51
C ASP A 588 -23.99 11.40 -2.49
N MET A 589 -24.74 11.17 -1.40
CA MET A 589 -26.03 11.81 -1.16
C MET A 589 -25.89 13.29 -0.80
N LEU A 590 -26.96 14.05 -1.07
CA LEU A 590 -27.04 15.44 -0.64
C LEU A 590 -27.19 15.50 0.88
N ALA A 591 -26.30 16.23 1.54
CA ALA A 591 -26.36 16.48 2.98
C ALA A 591 -26.09 17.94 3.32
N ASN A 592 -26.65 18.38 4.44
CA ASN A 592 -26.65 19.74 4.92
C ASN A 592 -25.91 19.82 6.27
N PHE A 593 -24.95 20.74 6.34
CA PHE A 593 -24.07 20.92 7.48
C PHE A 593 -24.00 22.39 7.86
N THR A 594 -23.79 22.70 9.15
CA THR A 594 -23.45 24.08 9.50
C THR A 594 -22.11 24.48 8.85
N ARG A 595 -21.89 25.77 8.61
CA ARG A 595 -20.65 26.27 7.99
C ARG A 595 -19.39 25.76 8.70
N THR A 596 -19.37 25.90 10.03
CA THR A 596 -18.25 25.44 10.86
C THR A 596 -18.05 23.93 10.76
N ASP A 597 -19.13 23.16 10.70
CA ASP A 597 -19.06 21.71 10.59
C ASP A 597 -18.57 21.27 9.21
N LEU A 598 -19.04 21.91 8.14
CA LEU A 598 -18.57 21.64 6.78
C LEU A 598 -17.07 21.89 6.64
N VAL A 599 -16.55 22.98 7.21
CA VAL A 599 -15.10 23.27 7.21
C VAL A 599 -14.30 22.15 7.90
N VAL A 600 -14.80 21.58 8.99
CA VAL A 600 -14.15 20.44 9.66
C VAL A 600 -14.12 19.22 8.76
N LEU A 601 -15.24 18.89 8.10
CA LEU A 601 -15.32 17.73 7.22
C LEU A 601 -14.50 17.90 5.93
N LEU A 602 -14.42 19.11 5.37
CA LEU A 602 -13.55 19.40 4.23
C LEU A 602 -12.07 19.25 4.60
N LYS A 603 -11.66 19.63 5.81
CA LYS A 603 -10.30 19.36 6.30
C LYS A 603 -10.01 17.87 6.41
N GLN A 604 -10.97 17.08 6.87
CA GLN A 604 -10.84 15.61 6.87
C GLN A 604 -10.69 15.06 5.46
N ASN A 605 -11.43 15.60 4.49
CA ASN A 605 -11.33 15.20 3.09
C ASN A 605 -9.94 15.53 2.49
N ILE A 606 -9.37 16.69 2.84
CA ILE A 606 -7.98 17.04 2.50
C ILE A 606 -7.02 16.00 3.07
N THR A 607 -7.14 15.67 4.36
CA THR A 607 -6.27 14.68 5.00
C THR A 607 -6.37 13.33 4.29
N TYR A 608 -7.59 12.85 4.03
CA TYR A 608 -7.81 11.63 3.26
C TYR A 608 -7.15 11.65 1.87
N ALA A 609 -7.31 12.75 1.13
CA ALA A 609 -6.70 12.89 -0.19
C ALA A 609 -5.17 12.90 -0.14
N LEU A 610 -4.58 13.56 0.87
CA LEU A 610 -3.14 13.54 1.10
C LEU A 610 -2.64 12.14 1.46
N ASP A 611 -3.37 11.41 2.30
CA ASP A 611 -3.02 10.04 2.70
C ASP A 611 -3.05 9.10 1.47
N VAL A 612 -4.04 9.24 0.58
CA VAL A 612 -4.10 8.49 -0.69
C VAL A 612 -2.93 8.84 -1.62
N LEU A 613 -2.58 10.12 -1.75
CA LEU A 613 -1.41 10.51 -2.55
C LEU A 613 -0.10 10.01 -1.93
N GLU A 614 0.04 10.06 -0.61
CA GLU A 614 1.20 9.51 0.10
C GLU A 614 1.33 8.01 -0.20
N GLN A 615 0.23 7.27 -0.14
CA GLN A 615 0.20 5.83 -0.44
C GLN A 615 0.70 5.52 -1.85
N ILE A 616 0.17 6.20 -2.87
CA ILE A 616 0.58 6.02 -4.28
C ILE A 616 2.05 6.40 -4.48
N THR A 617 2.44 7.57 -3.97
CA THR A 617 3.80 8.13 -4.16
C THR A 617 4.87 7.48 -3.29
N SER A 618 4.47 6.67 -2.31
CA SER A 618 5.39 5.86 -1.50
C SER A 618 6.05 4.74 -2.32
N ASN A 619 5.38 4.25 -3.38
CA ASN A 619 6.06 3.54 -4.47
C ASN A 619 6.81 4.57 -5.33
N TYR A 620 7.98 4.97 -4.85
CA TYR A 620 8.78 6.06 -5.42
C TYR A 620 9.37 5.75 -6.81
N ILE A 621 9.33 4.49 -7.23
CA ILE A 621 9.68 4.00 -8.57
C ILE A 621 8.58 3.06 -9.04
N MET A 622 8.29 3.09 -10.34
CA MET A 622 7.32 2.24 -11.02
C MET A 622 8.00 1.59 -12.23
N PHE A 623 7.99 0.27 -12.26
CA PHE A 623 8.56 -0.55 -13.31
C PHE A 623 7.55 -0.75 -14.44
N ARG A 624 8.06 -1.17 -15.59
CA ARG A 624 7.23 -1.79 -16.62
C ARG A 624 6.59 -3.05 -16.03
N LYS A 625 5.31 -3.25 -16.34
CA LYS A 625 4.51 -4.41 -15.91
C LYS A 625 5.20 -5.74 -16.29
N GLU A 626 5.13 -6.71 -15.39
CA GLU A 626 5.65 -8.09 -15.54
C GLU A 626 7.18 -8.19 -15.66
N LYS A 627 7.92 -7.18 -15.16
CA LYS A 627 9.40 -7.15 -15.26
C LYS A 627 10.12 -7.43 -13.96
N THR A 628 9.40 -7.48 -12.85
CA THR A 628 10.01 -7.70 -11.54
C THR A 628 9.68 -9.09 -11.02
N ASP A 629 10.32 -9.53 -9.93
CA ASP A 629 9.84 -10.64 -9.09
C ASP A 629 9.05 -10.11 -7.87
N ASN A 630 8.60 -8.86 -7.93
CA ASN A 630 7.94 -8.21 -6.81
C ASN A 630 6.52 -8.77 -6.62
N MET A 631 6.07 -8.84 -5.37
CA MET A 631 4.73 -9.32 -5.04
C MET A 631 3.63 -8.44 -5.64
N MET A 632 3.87 -7.14 -5.82
CA MET A 632 2.92 -6.15 -6.34
C MET A 632 2.99 -5.95 -7.87
N ASP A 633 3.55 -6.93 -8.59
CA ASP A 633 3.60 -6.98 -10.06
C ASP A 633 2.67 -8.09 -10.61
N TYR A 634 2.47 -8.20 -11.93
CA TYR A 634 1.58 -9.16 -12.58
C TYR A 634 2.27 -10.29 -13.34
N SER A 635 1.63 -11.47 -13.34
CA SER A 635 1.95 -12.63 -14.20
C SER A 635 3.37 -13.20 -14.10
N ASN A 636 4.19 -12.64 -13.23
CA ASN A 636 5.60 -12.94 -12.98
C ASN A 636 5.78 -13.90 -11.79
N VAL A 637 7.02 -14.34 -11.56
CA VAL A 637 7.36 -15.12 -10.37
C VAL A 637 7.45 -14.16 -9.18
N ARG A 638 6.39 -14.08 -8.38
CA ARG A 638 6.27 -13.18 -7.22
C ARG A 638 6.95 -13.76 -5.99
N LYS A 639 8.08 -13.18 -5.59
CA LYS A 639 8.90 -13.70 -4.48
C LYS A 639 9.15 -12.71 -3.36
N ARG A 640 9.10 -11.41 -3.63
CA ARG A 640 9.69 -10.43 -2.71
C ARG A 640 8.96 -9.10 -2.66
N PHE A 641 9.15 -8.41 -1.54
CA PHE A 641 8.81 -6.99 -1.40
C PHE A 641 10.09 -6.14 -1.43
N LEU A 642 9.94 -4.86 -1.77
CA LEU A 642 10.97 -3.86 -1.52
C LEU A 642 10.95 -3.48 -0.03
N HIS A 643 12.08 -3.06 0.52
CA HIS A 643 12.18 -2.60 1.91
C HIS A 643 11.23 -1.43 2.19
N ASN A 644 10.98 -0.57 1.21
CA ASN A 644 10.01 0.53 1.34
C ASN A 644 8.56 0.04 1.34
N GLN A 645 8.22 -1.00 0.56
CA GLN A 645 6.90 -1.63 0.63
C GLN A 645 6.67 -2.26 2.00
N ILE A 646 7.67 -2.96 2.55
CA ILE A 646 7.61 -3.49 3.92
C ILE A 646 7.31 -2.37 4.93
N ARG A 647 7.96 -1.21 4.80
CA ARG A 647 7.71 -0.04 5.67
C ARG A 647 6.29 0.51 5.52
N ILE A 648 5.76 0.60 4.29
CA ILE A 648 4.39 1.05 4.02
C ILE A 648 3.39 0.13 4.72
N MET A 649 3.50 -1.18 4.50
CA MET A 649 2.62 -2.18 5.11
C MET A 649 2.63 -2.04 6.64
N ARG A 650 3.83 -1.98 7.24
CA ARG A 650 4.01 -1.87 8.71
C ARG A 650 3.43 -0.58 9.28
N LYS A 651 3.43 0.51 8.52
CA LYS A 651 2.77 1.78 8.90
C LYS A 651 1.24 1.64 8.87
N ASP A 652 0.69 0.98 7.84
CA ASP A 652 -0.75 0.81 7.70
C ASP A 652 -1.37 -0.13 8.75
N LEU A 653 -0.59 -1.03 9.36
CA LEU A 653 -1.09 -1.90 10.44
C LEU A 653 -1.79 -1.12 11.58
N GLN A 654 -1.36 0.12 11.86
CA GLN A 654 -2.01 0.92 12.91
C GLN A 654 -3.48 1.22 12.57
N ASN A 655 -3.78 1.42 11.28
CA ASN A 655 -5.14 1.55 10.81
C ASN A 655 -5.91 0.23 10.95
N TYR A 656 -5.28 -0.90 10.64
CA TYR A 656 -5.86 -2.24 10.79
C TYR A 656 -6.27 -2.56 12.23
N ILE A 657 -5.39 -2.28 13.18
CA ILE A 657 -5.63 -2.54 14.61
C ILE A 657 -6.81 -1.69 15.10
N ARG A 658 -6.85 -0.40 14.73
CA ARG A 658 -7.94 0.51 15.09
C ARG A 658 -9.29 -0.01 14.58
N ASP A 659 -9.33 -0.49 13.35
CA ASP A 659 -10.59 -0.83 12.68
C ASP A 659 -11.09 -2.23 13.03
N SER A 660 -10.21 -3.14 13.42
CA SER A 660 -10.55 -4.47 13.93
C SER A 660 -11.12 -4.47 15.36
N GLY A 661 -11.22 -3.30 16.01
CA GLY A 661 -11.67 -3.19 17.40
C GLY A 661 -10.62 -3.68 18.41
N SER A 662 -9.40 -3.95 17.95
CA SER A 662 -8.29 -4.32 18.81
C SER A 662 -7.78 -3.05 19.51
N PRO A 663 -7.56 -3.05 20.84
CA PRO A 663 -7.04 -1.87 21.53
C PRO A 663 -5.69 -1.47 20.91
N PRO A 664 -5.48 -0.17 20.59
CA PRO A 664 -4.24 0.26 19.97
C PRO A 664 -3.05 -0.07 20.88
N ALA A 665 -2.02 -0.71 20.31
CA ALA A 665 -0.74 -0.83 20.99
C ALA A 665 -0.16 0.59 21.14
N VAL A 666 -0.05 1.08 22.37
CA VAL A 666 0.44 2.43 22.69
C VAL A 666 1.89 2.57 22.22
N SER A 667 2.11 3.07 21.01
CA SER A 667 3.42 3.56 20.58
C SER A 667 3.48 5.07 20.83
N LYS A 668 4.26 5.49 21.83
CA LYS A 668 4.64 6.89 22.01
C LYS A 668 5.53 7.30 20.83
N LEU A 669 4.95 7.83 19.75
CA LEU A 669 5.70 8.58 18.75
C LEU A 669 6.10 9.92 19.39
N LYS A 670 7.38 10.04 19.78
CA LYS A 670 8.00 11.33 20.06
C LYS A 670 8.07 12.11 18.76
N LYS A 671 7.60 13.36 18.80
CA LYS A 671 7.84 14.38 17.78
C LYS A 671 9.33 14.67 17.62
#